data_AF-A0A5A9PD38-F1
#
_entry.id   AF-A0A5A9PD38-F1
#
_cell.length_a   1.000
_cell.length_b   1.000
_cell.length_c   1.000
_cell.angle_alpha   90.00
_cell.angle_beta   90.00
_cell.angle_gamma   90.00
#
_symmetry.space_group_name_H-M   'P 1'
#
loop_
_entity.id
_entity.type
_entity.pdbx_description
1 polymer ?
#
loop_
_entity_poly.entity_id
_entity_poly.type
_entity_poly.pdbx_seq_one_letter_code
_entity_poly.pdbx_strand_id
1 'polypeptide(L)'
;MSDSLLAEIDWDEGFAIPVANAENKTLEEEVRRKQKEHVDLENKLNKHKDIINALSEHLKNLRQEFSQTQALCKAREKETESEEHFRTLAEREAGRLKQEIKALDNELKTLNEKKNSQENNIFKATQNLDELKNQLNWDQQTLDAWLQESAQKDEDTMAIIKYAKQDESKIRELTLKIEKLTLEVNQKRKTLDSELTESIMAQVALDKTLESFRQANIERQEMLSQLENTVKQMRRRDHEIQQCAMMLAEKKQMIREKNDLIKERMDFMEREIENNKELERKIATAERQAVRLRQQLQEEESNHRRLKDELQTLKGNLERTAGDVETTRSELTSMKKEIKDKSAKVEEAKLQNAALEDKLQHVTEAALDGEEQALQMELMLKDQELRIREIDAQLLRQRDVMFKENKKLQELRDKEKSTIAEIHGTRAALSNQDSRLRKLDQNSLKQQGILFNQARDFQIQMLERKMSRLQGRVNTDEKEALEKRVSDLTDALAEKKKTATSLTKQLKKLQDDIRCVKKETEKTENEKRDLTSKIQELQLFIDTSEKEQKKLRLKKQDTMVEKDLLKMDVQRRRGLLYDRADGVLGLEKRRLQLQTAMKEREEEIHLHREMLNKQMKLTEQERQKLSAEFSERLSKIDKMKKRYEILTVSMAAPEGEEEKSQAYFIIKAAQEKEELQHQGDELDAKIRKKEKEIKALENTLKVVNDRNSTYRKALGKVSESSPEHQEKLKLEEERRAAEEKYKYKRRQIRELDEDIERVRYTKEIRSAKKTKEKTFEERDIELRQLKELNKTINKMLLEAMEENPELSSLLQMHFEKALEYLLC
;
A
#
# COMPACT_ATOMS: atom_id res chain seq x y z
N MET A 1 53.84 62.35 27.90
CA MET A 1 53.41 63.26 26.80
C MET A 1 51.90 63.12 26.67
N SER A 2 51.20 63.40 27.77
CA SER A 2 50.07 62.54 28.18
C SER A 2 48.82 63.31 28.58
N ASP A 3 48.98 64.55 29.04
CA ASP A 3 47.92 65.23 29.78
C ASP A 3 47.04 66.07 28.83
N SER A 4 47.61 66.54 27.71
CA SER A 4 46.83 67.11 26.60
C SER A 4 45.94 66.08 25.90
N LEU A 5 46.24 64.78 26.02
CA LEU A 5 45.42 63.68 25.53
C LEU A 5 44.37 63.20 26.55
N LEU A 6 44.36 63.75 27.76
CA LEU A 6 43.36 63.45 28.80
C LEU A 6 42.35 64.59 28.94
N ALA A 7 42.78 65.84 28.73
CA ALA A 7 41.89 67.01 28.68
C ALA A 7 40.92 67.00 27.48
N GLU A 8 41.17 66.19 26.44
CA GLU A 8 40.25 65.99 25.30
C GLU A 8 39.18 64.89 25.56
N ILE A 9 39.06 64.37 26.80
CA ILE A 9 38.25 63.16 27.13
C ILE A 9 37.36 63.31 28.41
N ASP A 10 37.15 64.53 28.93
CA ASP A 10 36.13 64.87 29.97
C ASP A 10 36.03 63.94 31.22
N TRP A 11 37.04 63.91 32.08
CA TRP A 11 37.01 63.22 33.41
C TRP A 11 37.39 64.20 34.55
N ASP A 12 36.53 64.40 35.55
CA ASP A 12 36.75 65.34 36.67
C ASP A 12 36.13 64.90 38.02
N GLU A 13 36.45 65.58 39.13
CA GLU A 13 36.25 65.10 40.51
C GLU A 13 34.82 65.23 41.10
N GLY A 14 34.39 64.20 41.85
CA GLY A 14 33.22 64.28 42.72
C GLY A 14 33.01 63.07 43.65
N PHE A 15 31.81 62.97 44.23
CA PHE A 15 31.26 61.68 44.72
C PHE A 15 30.93 60.75 43.55
N ALA A 16 30.73 61.34 42.35
CA ALA A 16 31.02 60.73 41.07
C ALA A 16 32.53 60.41 40.98
N ILE A 17 32.97 59.37 41.68
CA ILE A 17 34.25 58.75 41.41
C ILE A 17 34.13 58.09 40.02
N PRO A 18 35.12 58.22 39.11
CA PRO A 18 35.20 57.42 37.89
C PRO A 18 35.65 55.98 38.24
N VAL A 19 34.91 55.32 39.14
CA VAL A 19 35.17 53.91 39.47
C VAL A 19 34.70 53.04 38.32
N ALA A 20 35.39 51.92 38.14
CA ALA A 20 34.82 50.79 37.40
C ALA A 20 33.67 50.07 38.14
N ASN A 21 33.31 50.46 39.39
CA ASN A 21 32.01 50.19 40.05
C ASN A 21 31.68 51.21 41.17
N ALA A 22 30.50 51.85 41.08
CA ALA A 22 30.15 53.13 41.72
C ALA A 22 29.83 53.11 43.23
N GLU A 23 30.76 52.62 44.06
CA GLU A 23 30.57 52.40 45.50
C GLU A 23 31.63 53.12 46.35
N ASN A 24 31.94 52.62 47.56
CA ASN A 24 32.93 53.13 48.54
C ASN A 24 32.67 54.54 49.12
N LYS A 25 32.37 55.53 48.27
CA LYS A 25 31.63 56.78 48.53
C LYS A 25 31.09 57.06 49.95
N THR A 26 31.82 57.81 50.76
CA THR A 26 31.30 58.75 51.77
C THR A 26 30.89 58.05 53.06
N LEU A 27 29.65 57.52 53.09
CA LEU A 27 29.11 56.69 54.19
C LEU A 27 29.09 57.35 55.61
N GLU A 28 28.95 58.68 55.73
CA GLU A 28 29.41 59.39 56.96
C GLU A 28 28.62 60.64 57.51
N GLU A 29 27.79 61.37 56.76
CA GLU A 29 27.32 62.72 57.22
C GLU A 29 26.18 62.70 58.27
N GLU A 30 26.52 62.48 59.54
CA GLU A 30 25.62 61.74 60.46
C GLU A 30 25.14 62.40 61.77
N VAL A 31 23.90 62.03 62.16
CA VAL A 31 23.20 62.20 63.47
C VAL A 31 22.72 63.63 63.83
N ARG A 32 21.81 63.73 64.84
CA ARG A 32 21.25 64.89 65.62
C ARG A 32 19.70 65.00 65.52
N ARG A 33 19.09 65.97 66.24
CA ARG A 33 17.66 66.43 66.21
C ARG A 33 16.57 65.48 66.80
N LYS A 34 15.71 66.01 67.70
CA LYS A 34 14.56 65.34 68.39
C LYS A 34 13.50 66.39 68.89
N GLN A 35 12.33 65.92 69.39
CA GLN A 35 11.37 66.55 70.34
C GLN A 35 10.44 67.73 69.89
N LYS A 36 9.13 67.68 70.28
CA LYS A 36 8.20 68.77 70.72
C LYS A 36 6.75 68.25 70.94
N GLU A 37 6.15 68.44 72.14
CA GLU A 37 4.93 67.70 72.56
C GLU A 37 3.63 68.48 72.91
N HIS A 38 3.59 69.22 74.04
CA HIS A 38 2.57 68.91 75.08
C HIS A 38 1.17 69.58 75.07
N VAL A 39 1.02 70.80 75.60
CA VAL A 39 0.07 71.09 76.71
C VAL A 39 -1.39 71.50 76.37
N ASP A 40 -1.71 71.69 75.08
CA ASP A 40 -2.90 72.35 74.53
C ASP A 40 -4.27 71.61 74.71
N LEU A 41 -4.52 70.98 75.86
CA LEU A 41 -5.20 69.69 75.94
C LEU A 41 -6.74 69.64 76.03
N GLU A 42 -7.45 70.56 76.70
CA GLU A 42 -8.94 70.50 76.70
C GLU A 42 -9.55 71.16 75.46
N ASN A 43 -8.87 72.17 74.92
CA ASN A 43 -9.13 72.62 73.55
C ASN A 43 -8.75 71.53 72.53
N LYS A 44 -7.70 70.71 72.77
CA LYS A 44 -7.56 69.44 72.05
C LYS A 44 -8.74 68.51 72.35
N LEU A 45 -9.36 68.45 73.53
CA LEU A 45 -10.46 67.52 73.87
C LEU A 45 -11.80 67.82 73.18
N ASN A 46 -12.32 69.05 73.19
CA ASN A 46 -13.53 69.35 72.41
C ASN A 46 -13.24 69.34 70.91
N LYS A 47 -12.05 69.80 70.47
CA LYS A 47 -11.57 69.46 69.13
C LYS A 47 -11.52 67.95 68.94
N HIS A 48 -11.16 67.12 69.92
CA HIS A 48 -11.16 65.67 69.81
C HIS A 48 -12.57 65.10 69.80
N LYS A 49 -13.61 65.75 70.34
CA LYS A 49 -15.01 65.31 70.14
C LYS A 49 -15.50 65.63 68.74
N ASP A 50 -15.23 66.84 68.23
CA ASP A 50 -15.62 67.21 66.87
C ASP A 50 -14.75 66.50 65.83
N ILE A 51 -13.46 66.27 66.13
CA ILE A 51 -12.56 65.39 65.38
C ILE A 51 -12.95 63.92 65.60
N ILE A 52 -13.51 63.46 66.72
CA ILE A 52 -14.02 62.07 66.83
C ILE A 52 -15.31 61.91 66.05
N ASN A 53 -16.19 62.92 65.98
CA ASN A 53 -17.38 62.89 65.15
C ASN A 53 -16.97 62.95 63.67
N ALA A 54 -16.15 63.92 63.28
CA ALA A 54 -15.61 64.03 61.92
C ALA A 54 -14.70 62.86 61.54
N LEU A 55 -13.96 62.25 62.48
CA LEU A 55 -13.25 60.97 62.28
C LEU A 55 -14.18 59.77 62.37
N SER A 56 -15.38 59.84 62.93
CA SER A 56 -16.34 58.72 62.89
C SER A 56 -17.13 58.74 61.60
N GLU A 57 -17.47 59.93 61.08
CA GLU A 57 -17.95 60.13 59.72
C GLU A 57 -16.85 59.83 58.70
N HIS A 58 -15.62 60.34 58.89
CA HIS A 58 -14.48 60.00 58.04
C HIS A 58 -14.02 58.54 58.22
N LEU A 59 -14.24 57.86 59.35
CA LEU A 59 -13.97 56.42 59.51
C LEU A 59 -15.12 55.57 58.98
N LYS A 60 -16.36 56.08 58.96
CA LYS A 60 -17.48 55.48 58.23
C LYS A 60 -17.28 55.62 56.72
N ASN A 61 -16.83 56.78 56.26
CA ASN A 61 -16.42 57.03 54.88
C ASN A 61 -15.18 56.20 54.55
N LEU A 62 -14.10 56.21 55.35
CA LEU A 62 -12.95 55.30 55.15
C LEU A 62 -13.34 53.83 55.25
N ARG A 63 -14.40 53.43 55.97
CA ARG A 63 -14.93 52.04 55.91
C ARG A 63 -15.71 51.78 54.63
N GLN A 64 -16.42 52.78 54.11
CA GLN A 64 -17.08 52.72 52.81
C GLN A 64 -16.04 52.68 51.68
N GLU A 65 -15.12 53.63 51.63
CA GLU A 65 -13.93 53.64 50.77
C GLU A 65 -13.07 52.37 50.96
N PHE A 66 -12.90 51.84 52.18
CA PHE A 66 -12.22 50.55 52.39
C PHE A 66 -13.05 49.39 51.83
N SER A 67 -14.37 49.40 51.95
CA SER A 67 -15.22 48.36 51.34
C SER A 67 -15.25 48.46 49.81
N GLN A 68 -15.19 49.68 49.26
CA GLN A 68 -15.13 49.96 47.82
C GLN A 68 -13.75 49.64 47.25
N THR A 69 -12.66 50.06 47.91
CA THR A 69 -11.29 49.67 47.55
C THR A 69 -11.02 48.20 47.81
N GLN A 70 -11.61 47.55 48.81
CA GLN A 70 -11.55 46.09 48.96
C GLN A 70 -12.37 45.38 47.87
N ALA A 71 -13.51 45.92 47.45
CA ALA A 71 -14.26 45.39 46.30
C ALA A 71 -13.50 45.59 44.99
N LEU A 72 -12.81 46.73 44.82
CA LEU A 72 -11.92 47.00 43.69
C LEU A 72 -10.67 46.12 43.75
N CYS A 73 -10.07 45.87 44.91
CA CYS A 73 -8.98 44.91 45.07
C CYS A 73 -9.46 43.50 44.73
N LYS A 74 -10.64 43.07 45.17
CA LYS A 74 -11.25 41.78 44.78
C LYS A 74 -11.64 41.70 43.31
N ALA A 75 -11.91 42.84 42.67
CA ALA A 75 -12.08 42.93 41.21
C ALA A 75 -10.72 42.82 40.52
N ARG A 76 -9.69 43.55 40.98
CA ARG A 76 -8.32 43.47 40.48
C ARG A 76 -7.68 42.10 40.68
N GLU A 77 -7.92 41.43 41.81
CA GLU A 77 -7.52 40.05 42.09
C GLU A 77 -8.10 39.11 41.02
N LYS A 78 -9.40 39.19 40.76
CA LYS A 78 -10.07 38.42 39.68
C LYS A 78 -9.64 38.80 38.28
N GLU A 79 -9.36 40.09 38.03
CA GLU A 79 -8.77 40.54 36.77
C GLU A 79 -7.37 39.93 36.61
N THR A 80 -6.53 39.94 37.63
CA THR A 80 -5.20 39.29 37.59
C THR A 80 -5.28 37.77 37.48
N GLU A 81 -6.23 37.10 38.15
CA GLU A 81 -6.51 35.67 37.94
C GLU A 81 -6.92 35.41 36.48
N SER A 82 -7.71 36.30 35.88
CA SER A 82 -8.11 36.20 34.47
C SER A 82 -6.94 36.51 33.52
N GLU A 83 -6.09 37.50 33.83
CA GLU A 83 -4.88 37.80 33.05
C GLU A 83 -3.84 36.69 33.15
N GLU A 84 -3.71 36.01 34.30
CA GLU A 84 -2.88 34.81 34.45
C GLU A 84 -3.50 33.61 33.71
N HIS A 85 -4.82 33.49 33.68
CA HIS A 85 -5.48 32.50 32.84
C HIS A 85 -5.25 32.78 31.34
N PHE A 86 -5.41 34.03 30.89
CA PHE A 86 -5.11 34.43 29.51
C PHE A 86 -3.62 34.30 29.19
N ARG A 87 -2.71 34.58 30.12
CA ARG A 87 -1.26 34.38 29.99
C ARG A 87 -0.92 32.91 29.83
N THR A 88 -1.47 32.03 30.68
CA THR A 88 -1.22 30.58 30.57
C THR A 88 -1.88 29.97 29.32
N LEU A 89 -3.00 30.51 28.83
CA LEU A 89 -3.55 30.16 27.51
C LEU A 89 -2.61 30.62 26.39
N ALA A 90 -2.17 31.88 26.38
CA ALA A 90 -1.26 32.42 25.38
C ALA A 90 0.12 31.73 25.41
N GLU A 91 0.61 31.29 26.57
CA GLU A 91 1.83 30.48 26.72
C GLU A 91 1.66 29.06 26.17
N ARG A 92 0.47 28.45 26.35
CA ARG A 92 0.14 27.15 25.75
C ARG A 92 0.00 27.26 24.23
N GLU A 93 -0.63 28.32 23.73
CA GLU A 93 -0.74 28.56 22.29
C GLU A 93 0.62 28.91 21.67
N ALA A 94 1.42 29.78 22.29
CA ALA A 94 2.79 30.03 21.88
C ALA A 94 3.67 28.77 22.00
N GLY A 95 3.39 27.89 22.95
CA GLY A 95 4.02 26.57 23.08
C GLY A 95 3.68 25.64 21.92
N ARG A 96 2.39 25.53 21.57
CA ARG A 96 1.89 24.81 20.39
C ARG A 96 2.50 25.38 19.10
N LEU A 97 2.43 26.69 18.90
CA LEU A 97 3.01 27.37 17.74
C LEU A 97 4.53 27.18 17.67
N LYS A 98 5.26 27.16 18.80
CA LYS A 98 6.70 26.81 18.83
C LYS A 98 6.97 25.33 18.49
N GLN A 99 6.03 24.42 18.74
CA GLN A 99 6.14 23.02 18.31
C GLN A 99 5.82 22.88 16.81
N GLU A 100 4.78 23.58 16.32
CA GLU A 100 4.40 23.63 14.90
C GLU A 100 5.51 24.28 14.05
N ILE A 101 6.09 25.40 14.49
CA ILE A 101 7.26 26.02 13.86
C ILE A 101 8.45 25.04 13.84
N LYS A 102 8.72 24.31 14.93
CA LYS A 102 9.80 23.29 14.94
C LYS A 102 9.52 22.10 14.02
N ALA A 103 8.25 21.71 13.85
CA ALA A 103 7.87 20.70 12.88
C ALA A 103 8.10 21.20 11.45
N LEU A 104 7.63 22.41 11.13
CA LEU A 104 7.83 23.06 9.84
C LEU A 104 9.31 23.32 9.54
N ASP A 105 10.13 23.73 10.52
CA ASP A 105 11.59 23.88 10.38
C ASP A 105 12.27 22.55 10.02
N ASN A 106 11.78 21.44 10.58
CA ASN A 106 12.31 20.11 10.29
C ASN A 106 11.80 19.60 8.93
N GLU A 107 10.55 19.86 8.57
CA GLU A 107 10.04 19.60 7.22
C GLU A 107 10.83 20.40 6.18
N LEU A 108 11.05 21.70 6.40
CA LEU A 108 11.89 22.57 5.56
C LEU A 108 13.33 22.05 5.44
N LYS A 109 13.94 21.53 6.52
CA LYS A 109 15.24 20.84 6.42
C LYS A 109 15.17 19.62 5.52
N THR A 110 14.20 18.71 5.70
CA THR A 110 14.08 17.53 4.81
C THR A 110 13.74 17.91 3.37
N LEU A 111 13.00 19.01 3.16
CA LEU A 111 12.71 19.56 1.83
C LEU A 111 13.97 20.17 1.20
N ASN A 112 14.82 20.84 1.99
CA ASN A 112 16.09 21.37 1.52
C ASN A 112 17.12 20.26 1.27
N GLU A 113 17.13 19.19 2.06
CA GLU A 113 17.92 17.97 1.80
C GLU A 113 17.45 17.27 0.52
N LYS A 114 16.14 17.12 0.33
CA LYS A 114 15.54 16.61 -0.92
C LYS A 114 15.91 17.50 -2.11
N LYS A 115 15.76 18.82 -1.98
CA LYS A 115 16.18 19.82 -2.98
C LYS A 115 17.66 19.66 -3.32
N ASN A 116 18.55 19.64 -2.33
CA ASN A 116 19.98 19.46 -2.55
C ASN A 116 20.27 18.11 -3.24
N SER A 117 19.54 17.04 -2.90
CA SER A 117 19.69 15.75 -3.59
C SER A 117 19.21 15.81 -5.06
N GLN A 118 18.13 16.56 -5.33
CA GLN A 118 17.62 16.79 -6.68
C GLN A 118 18.55 17.71 -7.49
N GLU A 119 19.09 18.78 -6.91
CA GLU A 119 20.08 19.66 -7.54
C GLU A 119 21.39 18.91 -7.84
N ASN A 120 21.86 18.04 -6.94
CA ASN A 120 23.00 17.15 -7.22
C ASN A 120 22.70 16.11 -8.32
N ASN A 121 21.48 15.58 -8.38
CA ASN A 121 21.08 14.66 -9.44
C ASN A 121 20.89 15.36 -10.79
N ILE A 122 20.36 16.60 -10.79
CA ILE A 122 20.28 17.47 -11.97
C ILE A 122 21.68 17.81 -12.44
N PHE A 123 22.59 18.23 -11.55
CA PHE A 123 23.99 18.53 -11.90
C PHE A 123 24.68 17.32 -12.56
N LYS A 124 24.54 16.12 -11.98
CA LYS A 124 25.04 14.88 -12.59
C LYS A 124 24.38 14.57 -13.94
N ALA A 125 23.06 14.78 -14.07
CA ALA A 125 22.36 14.60 -15.33
C ALA A 125 22.80 15.62 -16.39
N THR A 126 23.08 16.87 -16.01
CA THR A 126 23.63 17.91 -16.88
C THR A 126 25.05 17.57 -17.31
N GLN A 127 25.92 17.14 -16.38
CA GLN A 127 27.25 16.65 -16.72
C GLN A 127 27.18 15.47 -17.70
N ASN A 128 26.36 14.45 -17.42
CA ASN A 128 26.16 13.32 -18.32
C ASN A 128 25.60 13.76 -19.68
N LEU A 129 24.71 14.75 -19.73
CA LEU A 129 24.20 15.33 -20.98
C LEU A 129 25.28 16.10 -21.75
N ASP A 130 26.19 16.79 -21.07
CA ASP A 130 27.30 17.49 -21.71
C ASP A 130 28.40 16.52 -22.17
N GLU A 131 28.65 15.44 -21.44
CA GLU A 131 29.47 14.30 -21.88
C GLU A 131 28.86 13.63 -23.12
N LEU A 132 27.53 13.40 -23.14
CA LEU A 132 26.81 12.87 -24.32
C LEU A 132 26.78 13.86 -25.49
N LYS A 133 26.70 15.18 -25.27
CA LYS A 133 26.86 16.20 -26.34
C LYS A 133 28.27 16.19 -26.91
N ASN A 134 29.29 16.04 -26.05
CA ASN A 134 30.67 15.97 -26.49
C ASN A 134 30.93 14.68 -27.29
N GLN A 135 30.37 13.55 -26.88
CA GLN A 135 30.36 12.30 -27.66
C GLN A 135 29.63 12.50 -29.00
N LEU A 136 28.40 13.03 -29.00
CA LEU A 136 27.64 13.29 -30.23
C LEU A 136 28.36 14.26 -31.18
N ASN A 137 29.09 15.25 -30.67
CA ASN A 137 29.91 16.17 -31.47
C ASN A 137 31.15 15.46 -32.07
N TRP A 138 31.76 14.53 -31.33
CA TRP A 138 32.81 13.64 -31.87
C TRP A 138 32.27 12.64 -32.91
N ASP A 139 31.11 12.05 -32.65
CA ASP A 139 30.42 11.15 -33.57
C ASP A 139 29.98 11.89 -34.85
N GLN A 140 29.53 13.16 -34.72
CA GLN A 140 29.25 14.01 -35.86
C GLN A 140 30.53 14.39 -36.62
N GLN A 141 31.59 14.84 -35.96
CA GLN A 141 32.84 15.20 -36.63
C GLN A 141 33.51 14.01 -37.32
N THR A 142 33.44 12.82 -36.71
CA THR A 142 33.91 11.59 -37.35
C THR A 142 33.00 11.16 -38.49
N LEU A 143 31.67 11.29 -38.38
CA LEU A 143 30.74 11.05 -39.50
C LEU A 143 30.99 12.03 -40.65
N ASP A 144 31.14 13.33 -40.39
CA ASP A 144 31.44 14.34 -41.40
C ASP A 144 32.80 14.07 -42.08
N ALA A 145 33.81 13.61 -41.33
CA ALA A 145 35.08 13.16 -41.88
C ALA A 145 34.94 11.88 -42.72
N TRP A 146 34.16 10.89 -42.28
CA TRP A 146 33.84 9.68 -43.05
C TRP A 146 33.04 9.99 -44.31
N LEU A 147 32.14 10.98 -44.29
CA LEU A 147 31.39 11.44 -45.45
C LEU A 147 32.29 12.20 -46.43
N GLN A 148 33.26 12.99 -45.95
CA GLN A 148 34.28 13.61 -46.79
C GLN A 148 35.24 12.57 -47.40
N GLU A 149 35.70 11.59 -46.62
CA GLU A 149 36.56 10.51 -47.13
C GLU A 149 35.79 9.58 -48.08
N SER A 150 34.48 9.36 -47.86
CA SER A 150 33.60 8.69 -48.82
C SER A 150 33.47 9.51 -50.09
N ALA A 151 33.15 10.80 -50.01
CA ALA A 151 33.03 11.67 -51.17
C ALA A 151 34.33 11.74 -51.98
N GLN A 152 35.50 11.80 -51.33
CA GLN A 152 36.80 11.71 -51.99
C GLN A 152 37.01 10.34 -52.66
N LYS A 153 36.61 9.23 -52.02
CA LYS A 153 36.62 7.89 -52.64
C LYS A 153 35.59 7.74 -53.76
N ASP A 154 34.48 8.45 -53.72
CA ASP A 154 33.47 8.49 -54.77
C ASP A 154 33.96 9.35 -55.95
N GLU A 155 34.71 10.42 -55.70
CA GLU A 155 35.44 11.19 -56.73
C GLU A 155 36.59 10.39 -57.35
N ASP A 156 37.42 9.72 -56.54
CA ASP A 156 38.49 8.83 -57.00
C ASP A 156 37.93 7.64 -57.77
N THR A 157 36.87 6.99 -57.29
CA THR A 157 36.23 5.90 -58.05
C THR A 157 35.48 6.42 -59.27
N MET A 158 34.92 7.63 -59.29
CA MET A 158 34.44 8.26 -60.53
C MET A 158 35.57 8.57 -61.51
N ALA A 159 36.75 8.97 -61.03
CA ALA A 159 37.95 9.15 -61.86
C ALA A 159 38.46 7.81 -62.40
N ILE A 160 38.55 6.78 -61.57
CA ILE A 160 38.91 5.41 -61.97
C ILE A 160 37.86 4.85 -62.95
N ILE A 161 36.56 5.08 -62.74
CA ILE A 161 35.49 4.69 -63.67
C ILE A 161 35.57 5.49 -64.98
N LYS A 162 35.99 6.75 -64.95
CA LYS A 162 36.22 7.58 -66.14
C LYS A 162 37.41 7.07 -66.95
N TYR A 163 38.54 6.78 -66.30
CA TYR A 163 39.70 6.17 -66.95
C TYR A 163 39.38 4.74 -67.42
N ALA A 164 38.75 3.91 -66.60
CA ALA A 164 38.30 2.58 -66.99
C ALA A 164 37.29 2.61 -68.16
N LYS A 165 36.43 3.63 -68.28
CA LYS A 165 35.58 3.82 -69.47
C LYS A 165 36.36 4.28 -70.69
N GLN A 166 37.43 5.05 -70.53
CA GLN A 166 38.36 5.41 -71.61
C GLN A 166 39.17 4.19 -72.05
N ASP A 167 39.73 3.43 -71.11
CA ASP A 167 40.44 2.18 -71.36
C ASP A 167 39.52 1.10 -71.91
N GLU A 168 38.28 0.95 -71.43
CA GLU A 168 37.26 0.10 -72.06
C GLU A 168 36.94 0.57 -73.48
N SER A 169 36.91 1.89 -73.76
CA SER A 169 36.69 2.39 -75.12
C SER A 169 37.89 2.08 -76.01
N LYS A 170 39.11 2.08 -75.43
CA LYS A 170 40.35 1.77 -76.15
C LYS A 170 40.57 0.28 -76.33
N ILE A 171 40.18 -0.53 -75.35
CA ILE A 171 40.04 -1.98 -75.43
C ILE A 171 38.94 -2.31 -76.43
N ARG A 172 37.80 -1.61 -76.47
CA ARG A 172 36.79 -1.80 -77.53
C ARG A 172 37.34 -1.43 -78.91
N GLU A 173 38.09 -0.35 -79.08
CA GLU A 173 38.80 -0.05 -80.33
C GLU A 173 39.80 -1.15 -80.73
N LEU A 174 40.63 -1.60 -79.79
CA LEU A 174 41.71 -2.56 -80.02
C LEU A 174 41.16 -3.96 -80.23
N THR A 175 40.16 -4.38 -79.46
CA THR A 175 39.37 -5.59 -79.65
C THR A 175 38.61 -5.53 -80.97
N LEU A 176 37.98 -4.42 -81.37
CA LEU A 176 37.39 -4.30 -82.72
C LEU A 176 38.44 -4.37 -83.85
N LYS A 177 39.67 -3.90 -83.62
CA LYS A 177 40.79 -4.06 -84.57
C LYS A 177 41.31 -5.51 -84.60
N ILE A 178 41.43 -6.15 -83.44
CA ILE A 178 41.82 -7.56 -83.29
C ILE A 178 40.73 -8.45 -83.89
N GLU A 179 39.45 -8.20 -83.64
CA GLU A 179 38.30 -8.89 -84.22
C GLU A 179 38.26 -8.69 -85.74
N LYS A 180 38.53 -7.48 -86.27
CA LYS A 180 38.65 -7.28 -87.72
C LYS A 180 39.81 -8.06 -88.32
N LEU A 181 41.02 -7.94 -87.77
CA LEU A 181 42.18 -8.71 -88.24
C LEU A 181 42.01 -10.22 -88.05
N THR A 182 41.31 -10.65 -87.00
CA THR A 182 41.00 -12.06 -86.71
C THR A 182 39.85 -12.55 -87.59
N LEU A 183 38.91 -11.69 -88.01
CA LEU A 183 37.91 -11.98 -89.02
C LEU A 183 38.54 -12.05 -90.41
N GLU A 184 39.50 -11.18 -90.73
CA GLU A 184 40.27 -11.24 -91.98
C GLU A 184 41.15 -12.50 -92.03
N VAL A 185 41.89 -12.80 -90.96
CA VAL A 185 42.66 -14.04 -90.82
C VAL A 185 41.73 -15.27 -90.82
N ASN A 186 40.58 -15.23 -90.14
CA ASN A 186 39.60 -16.32 -90.19
C ASN A 186 38.86 -16.40 -91.52
N GLN A 187 38.74 -15.32 -92.30
CA GLN A 187 38.21 -15.37 -93.67
C GLN A 187 39.25 -15.99 -94.59
N LYS A 188 40.51 -15.55 -94.54
CA LYS A 188 41.62 -16.15 -95.31
C LYS A 188 41.87 -17.60 -94.94
N ARG A 189 41.75 -17.94 -93.65
CA ARG A 189 41.77 -19.32 -93.17
C ARG A 189 40.52 -20.08 -93.60
N LYS A 190 39.30 -19.52 -93.54
CA LYS A 190 38.10 -20.19 -94.05
C LYS A 190 38.14 -20.41 -95.56
N THR A 191 38.77 -19.53 -96.34
CA THR A 191 39.00 -19.78 -97.77
C THR A 191 40.08 -20.84 -97.99
N LEU A 192 41.15 -20.86 -97.19
CA LEU A 192 42.16 -21.92 -97.28
C LEU A 192 41.59 -23.28 -96.86
N ASP A 193 40.83 -23.31 -95.77
CA ASP A 193 40.14 -24.47 -95.23
C ASP A 193 38.97 -24.88 -96.17
N SER A 194 38.33 -23.96 -96.92
CA SER A 194 37.32 -24.31 -97.93
C SER A 194 37.96 -24.89 -99.20
N GLU A 195 39.00 -24.28 -99.76
CA GLU A 195 39.74 -24.83 -100.91
C GLU A 195 40.37 -26.20 -100.56
N LEU A 196 40.91 -26.34 -99.34
CA LEU A 196 41.45 -27.60 -98.84
C LEU A 196 40.35 -28.63 -98.59
N THR A 197 39.20 -28.25 -98.01
CA THR A 197 38.09 -29.19 -97.84
C THR A 197 37.36 -29.49 -99.14
N GLU A 198 37.33 -28.62 -100.15
CA GLU A 198 36.80 -28.91 -101.48
C GLU A 198 37.72 -29.88 -102.22
N SER A 199 39.04 -29.71 -102.13
CA SER A 199 40.03 -30.68 -102.64
C SER A 199 39.90 -32.04 -101.93
N ILE A 200 39.83 -32.06 -100.60
CA ILE A 200 39.64 -33.29 -99.82
C ILE A 200 38.25 -33.90 -100.06
N MET A 201 37.19 -33.10 -100.18
CA MET A 201 35.83 -33.60 -100.48
C MET A 201 35.73 -34.13 -101.90
N ALA A 202 36.44 -33.56 -102.88
CA ALA A 202 36.49 -34.11 -104.23
C ALA A 202 37.21 -35.48 -104.24
N GLN A 203 38.34 -35.60 -103.53
CA GLN A 203 39.07 -36.86 -103.41
C GLN A 203 38.29 -37.90 -102.58
N VAL A 204 37.72 -37.52 -101.44
CA VAL A 204 36.85 -38.37 -100.64
C VAL A 204 35.56 -38.71 -101.38
N ALA A 205 35.00 -37.85 -102.22
CA ALA A 205 33.85 -38.20 -103.06
C ALA A 205 34.21 -39.20 -104.16
N LEU A 206 35.42 -39.14 -104.73
CA LEU A 206 35.94 -40.17 -105.63
C LEU A 206 36.11 -41.51 -104.90
N ASP A 207 36.79 -41.52 -103.76
CA ASP A 207 36.96 -42.75 -102.97
C ASP A 207 35.61 -43.28 -102.45
N LYS A 208 34.70 -42.41 -102.01
CA LYS A 208 33.36 -42.79 -101.52
C LYS A 208 32.44 -43.25 -102.63
N THR A 209 32.52 -42.71 -103.85
CA THR A 209 31.76 -43.26 -104.99
C THR A 209 32.31 -44.62 -105.43
N LEU A 210 33.62 -44.85 -105.35
CA LEU A 210 34.22 -46.17 -105.54
C LEU A 210 33.82 -47.18 -104.44
N GLU A 211 33.79 -46.76 -103.18
CA GLU A 211 33.26 -47.57 -102.07
C GLU A 211 31.77 -47.87 -102.23
N SER A 212 30.94 -46.85 -102.45
CA SER A 212 29.49 -47.00 -102.63
C SER A 212 29.15 -47.83 -103.86
N PHE A 213 29.95 -47.81 -104.94
CA PHE A 213 29.76 -48.70 -106.08
C PHE A 213 30.02 -50.17 -105.72
N ARG A 214 31.04 -50.45 -104.89
CA ARG A 214 31.30 -51.80 -104.36
C ARG A 214 30.20 -52.23 -103.38
N GLN A 215 29.88 -51.37 -102.42
CA GLN A 215 28.91 -51.63 -101.36
C GLN A 215 27.50 -51.83 -101.90
N ALA A 216 27.01 -50.96 -102.81
CA ALA A 216 25.71 -51.13 -103.44
C ALA A 216 25.60 -52.43 -104.25
N ASN A 217 26.71 -52.95 -104.79
CA ASN A 217 26.71 -54.24 -105.48
C ASN A 217 26.69 -55.45 -104.51
N ILE A 218 27.11 -55.28 -103.26
CA ILE A 218 26.98 -56.25 -102.16
C ILE A 218 25.56 -56.17 -101.56
N GLU A 219 25.10 -54.98 -101.19
CA GLU A 219 23.75 -54.72 -100.65
C GLU A 219 22.66 -55.17 -101.63
N ARG A 220 22.86 -55.02 -102.95
CA ARG A 220 21.96 -55.56 -103.97
C ARG A 220 21.86 -57.09 -103.93
N GLN A 221 22.92 -57.81 -103.54
CA GLN A 221 22.88 -59.26 -103.36
C GLN A 221 22.19 -59.62 -102.04
N GLU A 222 22.51 -58.92 -100.95
CA GLU A 222 21.90 -59.17 -99.64
C GLU A 222 20.40 -58.84 -99.60
N MET A 223 19.98 -57.69 -100.14
CA MET A 223 18.58 -57.27 -100.18
C MET A 223 17.68 -58.25 -100.94
N LEU A 224 18.18 -58.90 -101.99
CA LEU A 224 17.45 -59.98 -102.65
C LEU A 224 17.17 -61.13 -101.67
N SER A 225 18.19 -61.59 -100.93
CA SER A 225 18.03 -62.64 -99.90
C SER A 225 17.15 -62.22 -98.71
N GLN A 226 17.10 -60.93 -98.38
CA GLN A 226 16.29 -60.42 -97.26
C GLN A 226 14.82 -60.19 -97.65
N LEU A 227 14.54 -59.74 -98.89
CA LEU A 227 13.18 -59.66 -99.43
C LEU A 227 12.54 -61.05 -99.49
N GLU A 228 13.29 -62.07 -99.90
CA GLU A 228 12.86 -63.47 -99.86
C GLU A 228 12.49 -63.97 -98.46
N ASN A 229 12.97 -63.35 -97.38
CA ASN A 229 12.76 -63.80 -96.00
C ASN A 229 11.76 -62.93 -95.21
N THR A 230 11.73 -61.62 -95.41
CA THR A 230 10.76 -60.72 -94.78
C THR A 230 9.32 -61.01 -95.22
N VAL A 231 9.12 -61.35 -96.50
CA VAL A 231 7.83 -61.83 -97.05
C VAL A 231 7.33 -63.11 -96.35
N LYS A 232 8.23 -63.93 -95.80
CA LYS A 232 7.88 -65.14 -95.01
C LYS A 232 7.45 -64.80 -93.57
N GLN A 233 7.88 -63.65 -93.03
CA GLN A 233 7.61 -63.24 -91.64
C GLN A 233 6.38 -62.33 -91.49
N MET A 234 6.16 -61.37 -92.40
CA MET A 234 5.01 -60.45 -92.37
C MET A 234 3.68 -61.23 -92.22
N ARG A 235 3.53 -62.29 -93.03
CA ARG A 235 2.40 -63.24 -93.04
C ARG A 235 2.12 -63.94 -91.71
N ARG A 236 3.02 -63.86 -90.72
CA ARG A 236 2.83 -64.40 -89.35
C ARG A 236 2.35 -63.32 -88.37
N ARG A 237 2.74 -62.06 -88.56
CA ARG A 237 2.57 -60.98 -87.58
C ARG A 237 1.21 -60.29 -87.65
N ASP A 238 0.62 -60.16 -88.83
CA ASP A 238 -0.75 -59.63 -88.98
C ASP A 238 -1.78 -60.47 -88.22
N HIS A 239 -1.52 -61.78 -88.09
CA HIS A 239 -2.34 -62.73 -87.34
C HIS A 239 -2.28 -62.53 -85.81
N GLU A 240 -1.18 -62.00 -85.28
CA GLU A 240 -0.99 -61.75 -83.83
C GLU A 240 -1.66 -60.43 -83.40
N ILE A 241 -1.48 -59.35 -84.17
CA ILE A 241 -1.92 -58.00 -83.78
C ILE A 241 -3.45 -57.89 -83.69
N GLN A 242 -4.18 -58.59 -84.57
CA GLN A 242 -5.64 -58.62 -84.57
C GLN A 242 -6.22 -59.13 -83.24
N GLN A 243 -5.50 -60.00 -82.53
CA GLN A 243 -5.94 -60.57 -81.25
C GLN A 243 -5.83 -59.56 -80.10
N CYS A 244 -4.73 -58.81 -80.03
CA CYS A 244 -4.46 -57.89 -78.92
C CYS A 244 -5.37 -56.65 -78.91
N ALA A 245 -5.81 -56.17 -80.08
CA ALA A 245 -6.63 -54.96 -80.18
C ALA A 245 -8.00 -55.10 -79.47
N MET A 246 -8.59 -56.30 -79.51
CA MET A 246 -9.90 -56.58 -78.91
C MET A 246 -9.89 -56.42 -77.38
N MET A 247 -8.86 -56.96 -76.72
CA MET A 247 -8.71 -56.96 -75.25
C MET A 247 -8.64 -55.57 -74.61
N LEU A 248 -8.18 -54.56 -75.37
CA LEU A 248 -7.90 -53.21 -74.84
C LEU A 248 -9.12 -52.29 -74.87
N ALA A 249 -10.12 -52.58 -75.72
CA ALA A 249 -11.36 -51.82 -75.80
C ALA A 249 -12.19 -51.96 -74.51
N GLU A 250 -12.40 -53.21 -74.06
CA GLU A 250 -13.24 -53.56 -72.90
C GLU A 250 -12.88 -52.77 -71.63
N LYS A 251 -11.58 -52.68 -71.32
CA LYS A 251 -11.11 -52.12 -70.04
C LYS A 251 -11.29 -50.60 -69.93
N LYS A 252 -11.44 -49.89 -71.06
CA LYS A 252 -11.62 -48.43 -71.07
C LYS A 252 -13.05 -47.97 -70.75
N GLN A 253 -14.05 -48.82 -70.95
CA GLN A 253 -15.46 -48.45 -70.73
C GLN A 253 -15.79 -48.36 -69.24
N MET A 254 -15.42 -49.39 -68.47
CA MET A 254 -15.67 -49.54 -67.02
C MET A 254 -15.23 -48.34 -66.15
N ILE A 255 -14.25 -47.55 -66.59
CA ILE A 255 -13.68 -46.43 -65.81
C ILE A 255 -14.60 -45.19 -65.86
N ARG A 256 -15.36 -44.98 -66.94
CA ARG A 256 -16.14 -43.75 -67.14
C ARG A 256 -17.32 -43.67 -66.19
N GLU A 257 -18.07 -44.77 -66.09
CA GLU A 257 -19.34 -44.91 -65.37
C GLU A 257 -19.28 -44.59 -63.85
N LYS A 258 -18.07 -44.55 -63.26
CA LYS A 258 -17.90 -44.28 -61.81
C LYS A 258 -17.74 -42.81 -61.46
N ASN A 259 -17.40 -41.93 -62.40
CA ASN A 259 -17.07 -40.54 -62.09
C ASN A 259 -18.29 -39.61 -62.01
N ASP A 260 -19.36 -39.89 -62.75
CA ASP A 260 -20.47 -38.95 -62.87
C ASP A 260 -21.38 -38.92 -61.63
N LEU A 261 -21.60 -40.08 -60.99
CA LEU A 261 -22.44 -40.27 -59.79
C LEU A 261 -22.01 -39.42 -58.58
N ILE A 262 -20.75 -38.96 -58.54
CA ILE A 262 -20.21 -38.18 -57.41
C ILE A 262 -20.70 -36.72 -57.45
N LYS A 263 -20.89 -36.13 -58.65
CA LYS A 263 -21.19 -34.71 -58.80
C LYS A 263 -22.60 -34.35 -58.30
N GLU A 264 -23.60 -35.16 -58.65
CA GLU A 264 -25.02 -34.92 -58.38
C GLU A 264 -25.35 -34.72 -56.89
N ARG A 265 -24.46 -35.12 -55.98
CA ARG A 265 -24.68 -35.06 -54.53
C ARG A 265 -24.32 -33.72 -53.89
N MET A 266 -23.57 -32.85 -54.56
CA MET A 266 -23.20 -31.54 -54.00
C MET A 266 -24.33 -30.51 -54.12
N ASP A 267 -24.85 -30.34 -55.34
CA ASP A 267 -25.79 -29.27 -55.74
C ASP A 267 -27.15 -29.28 -55.01
N PHE A 268 -27.44 -30.31 -54.22
CA PHE A 268 -28.65 -30.41 -53.41
C PHE A 268 -28.56 -29.59 -52.11
N MET A 269 -27.39 -29.54 -51.48
CA MET A 269 -27.25 -29.10 -50.08
C MET A 269 -27.41 -27.58 -49.88
N GLU A 270 -27.03 -26.77 -50.87
CA GLU A 270 -27.03 -25.31 -50.75
C GLU A 270 -28.45 -24.70 -50.68
N ARG A 271 -29.42 -25.35 -51.32
CA ARG A 271 -30.79 -24.81 -51.52
C ARG A 271 -31.64 -24.72 -50.25
N GLU A 272 -31.37 -25.54 -49.24
CA GLU A 272 -32.16 -25.58 -47.99
C GLU A 272 -31.84 -24.43 -47.02
N ILE A 273 -30.73 -23.72 -47.22
CA ILE A 273 -30.24 -22.69 -46.28
C ILE A 273 -31.05 -21.39 -46.40
N GLU A 274 -31.55 -21.05 -47.59
CA GLU A 274 -32.21 -19.78 -47.86
C GLU A 274 -33.61 -19.67 -47.20
N ASN A 275 -34.39 -20.76 -47.24
CA ASN A 275 -35.81 -20.80 -46.82
C ASN A 275 -36.04 -20.38 -45.35
N ASN A 276 -35.10 -20.68 -44.45
CA ASN A 276 -35.32 -20.52 -43.01
C ASN A 276 -35.41 -19.04 -42.56
N LYS A 277 -34.82 -18.10 -43.33
CA LYS A 277 -34.76 -16.66 -42.99
C LYS A 277 -36.12 -15.94 -43.07
N GLU A 278 -37.12 -16.53 -43.71
CA GLU A 278 -38.42 -15.91 -43.97
C GLU A 278 -39.43 -16.09 -42.83
N LEU A 279 -39.31 -17.16 -42.04
CA LEU A 279 -40.34 -17.62 -41.11
C LEU A 279 -40.38 -16.84 -39.80
N GLU A 280 -39.22 -16.42 -39.29
CA GLU A 280 -39.10 -15.70 -38.01
C GLU A 280 -39.94 -14.41 -37.98
N ARG A 281 -40.06 -13.72 -39.13
CA ARG A 281 -40.83 -12.48 -39.30
C ARG A 281 -42.31 -12.62 -38.91
N LYS A 282 -42.88 -13.83 -38.94
CA LYS A 282 -44.33 -14.08 -38.77
C LYS A 282 -44.75 -14.28 -37.31
N ILE A 283 -43.85 -14.73 -36.44
CA ILE A 283 -44.19 -15.19 -35.07
C ILE A 283 -44.59 -14.03 -34.14
N ALA A 284 -43.96 -12.86 -34.27
CA ALA A 284 -44.24 -11.65 -33.47
C ALA A 284 -45.66 -11.06 -33.61
N THR A 285 -46.51 -11.66 -34.47
CA THR A 285 -47.92 -11.29 -34.62
C THR A 285 -48.85 -12.01 -33.64
N ALA A 286 -48.49 -13.21 -33.18
CA ALA A 286 -49.36 -14.06 -32.36
C ALA A 286 -49.55 -13.54 -30.92
N GLU A 287 -48.48 -13.05 -30.30
CA GLU A 287 -48.40 -12.85 -28.85
C GLU A 287 -49.34 -11.74 -28.33
N ARG A 288 -49.67 -10.75 -29.18
CA ARG A 288 -50.52 -9.61 -28.82
C ARG A 288 -51.98 -10.00 -28.56
N GLN A 289 -52.46 -11.09 -29.18
CA GLN A 289 -53.85 -11.52 -29.06
C GLN A 289 -54.10 -12.25 -27.73
N ALA A 290 -53.09 -12.94 -27.20
CA ALA A 290 -53.18 -13.80 -26.01
C ALA A 290 -53.44 -13.06 -24.67
N VAL A 291 -53.30 -11.74 -24.64
CA VAL A 291 -53.53 -10.91 -23.44
C VAL A 291 -55.03 -10.59 -23.25
N ARG A 292 -55.77 -10.35 -24.34
CA ARG A 292 -57.18 -9.89 -24.30
C ARG A 292 -58.09 -10.77 -23.45
N LEU A 293 -57.97 -12.09 -23.62
CA LEU A 293 -58.88 -13.07 -23.03
C LEU A 293 -58.65 -13.29 -21.52
N ARG A 294 -57.54 -12.79 -20.95
CA ARG A 294 -57.26 -12.93 -19.51
C ARG A 294 -58.08 -11.97 -18.64
N GLN A 295 -58.62 -10.90 -19.21
CA GLN A 295 -59.50 -9.95 -18.50
C GLN A 295 -60.83 -10.62 -18.10
N GLN A 296 -61.35 -11.50 -18.96
CA GLN A 296 -62.65 -12.18 -18.79
C GLN A 296 -62.63 -13.24 -17.66
N LEU A 297 -61.45 -13.71 -17.27
CA LEU A 297 -61.29 -14.73 -16.22
C LEU A 297 -61.67 -14.21 -14.82
N GLN A 298 -61.50 -12.91 -14.58
CA GLN A 298 -61.66 -12.32 -13.25
C GLN A 298 -63.11 -11.91 -12.93
N GLU A 299 -63.98 -11.82 -13.95
CA GLU A 299 -65.41 -11.49 -13.77
C GLU A 299 -66.14 -12.57 -12.95
N GLU A 300 -65.84 -13.85 -13.21
CA GLU A 300 -66.49 -14.98 -12.53
C GLU A 300 -66.04 -15.20 -11.07
N GLU A 301 -64.88 -14.68 -10.67
CA GLU A 301 -64.46 -14.71 -9.26
C GLU A 301 -65.35 -13.84 -8.35
N SER A 302 -66.13 -12.92 -8.93
CA SER A 302 -67.17 -12.18 -8.20
C SER A 302 -68.32 -13.10 -7.76
N ASN A 303 -68.72 -14.05 -8.62
CA ASN A 303 -69.83 -14.97 -8.38
C ASN A 303 -69.51 -15.98 -7.27
N HIS A 304 -68.25 -16.42 -7.15
CA HIS A 304 -67.79 -17.29 -6.06
C HIS A 304 -68.01 -16.70 -4.65
N ARG A 305 -68.10 -15.37 -4.50
CA ARG A 305 -68.37 -14.76 -3.18
C ARG A 305 -69.83 -14.89 -2.75
N ARG A 306 -70.79 -14.84 -3.69
CA ARG A 306 -72.23 -14.85 -3.41
C ARG A 306 -72.66 -16.03 -2.55
N LEU A 307 -72.25 -17.24 -2.94
CA LEU A 307 -72.74 -18.48 -2.32
C LEU A 307 -71.93 -18.91 -1.08
N LYS A 308 -70.86 -18.19 -0.70
CA LYS A 308 -70.28 -18.32 0.65
C LYS A 308 -71.29 -17.85 1.70
N ASP A 309 -72.14 -16.87 1.37
CA ASP A 309 -73.14 -16.34 2.31
C ASP A 309 -74.47 -17.11 2.30
N GLU A 310 -74.52 -18.31 1.70
CA GLU A 310 -75.52 -19.35 2.05
C GLU A 310 -74.88 -20.56 2.78
N LEU A 311 -73.57 -20.47 3.04
CA LEU A 311 -73.02 -20.79 4.36
C LEU A 311 -73.42 -19.72 5.41
N GLN A 312 -74.23 -18.71 5.07
CA GLN A 312 -75.22 -18.14 6.00
C GLN A 312 -76.51 -18.98 6.10
N THR A 313 -76.34 -20.28 5.88
CA THR A 313 -76.86 -21.37 6.73
C THR A 313 -78.31 -21.78 6.44
N LEU A 314 -78.76 -23.02 6.67
CA LEU A 314 -78.57 -23.81 7.91
C LEU A 314 -78.92 -23.03 9.22
N LYS A 315 -79.50 -21.81 9.07
CA LYS A 315 -80.30 -21.02 10.04
C LYS A 315 -81.75 -21.49 9.94
N GLY A 316 -82.19 -21.73 8.69
CA GLY A 316 -83.14 -22.81 8.44
C GLY A 316 -82.66 -24.07 9.15
N ASN A 317 -83.60 -24.92 9.57
CA ASN A 317 -83.34 -26.11 10.40
C ASN A 317 -83.12 -25.81 11.90
N LEU A 318 -82.52 -24.68 12.31
CA LEU A 318 -82.34 -24.36 13.75
C LEU A 318 -83.55 -23.63 14.36
N GLU A 319 -84.25 -22.77 13.61
CA GLU A 319 -85.51 -22.18 14.09
C GLU A 319 -86.70 -23.17 14.05
N ARG A 320 -86.57 -24.32 13.37
CA ARG A 320 -87.60 -25.38 13.38
C ARG A 320 -87.90 -25.82 14.82
N THR A 321 -86.86 -26.22 15.55
CA THR A 321 -86.98 -26.76 16.91
C THR A 321 -87.24 -25.70 17.98
N ALA A 322 -87.30 -24.41 17.61
CA ALA A 322 -87.81 -23.34 18.48
C ALA A 322 -89.34 -23.21 18.37
N GLY A 323 -89.89 -23.31 17.15
CA GLY A 323 -91.34 -23.29 16.90
C GLY A 323 -92.07 -24.47 17.54
N ASP A 324 -91.44 -25.64 17.56
CA ASP A 324 -91.91 -26.87 18.24
C ASP A 324 -92.10 -26.72 19.77
N VAL A 325 -91.74 -25.58 20.35
CA VAL A 325 -91.96 -25.25 21.78
C VAL A 325 -93.02 -24.18 21.99
N GLU A 326 -93.27 -23.28 21.02
CA GLU A 326 -94.32 -22.25 21.17
C GLU A 326 -95.73 -22.81 20.91
N THR A 327 -95.82 -23.96 20.24
CA THR A 327 -96.92 -24.93 20.35
C THR A 327 -97.38 -25.14 21.79
N THR A 328 -96.43 -25.46 22.69
CA THR A 328 -96.68 -25.69 24.13
C THR A 328 -96.80 -24.39 24.94
N ARG A 329 -96.58 -23.23 24.29
CA ARG A 329 -96.83 -21.92 24.88
C ARG A 329 -98.11 -21.29 24.36
N SER A 330 -99.13 -21.84 24.98
CA SER A 330 -100.00 -21.09 25.87
C SER A 330 -101.15 -20.35 25.17
N GLU A 331 -102.34 -20.95 25.03
CA GLU A 331 -102.93 -22.11 25.76
C GLU A 331 -103.00 -21.96 27.30
N LEU A 332 -102.27 -21.00 27.89
CA LEU A 332 -102.08 -20.77 29.32
C LEU A 332 -102.39 -19.30 29.72
N THR A 333 -102.57 -18.43 28.72
CA THR A 333 -103.09 -17.05 28.81
C THR A 333 -103.98 -16.71 27.59
N SER A 334 -104.98 -17.46 27.13
CA SER A 334 -105.95 -18.36 27.79
C SER A 334 -106.55 -17.80 29.09
N MET A 335 -107.88 -17.59 29.09
CA MET A 335 -108.73 -17.46 30.29
C MET A 335 -108.34 -16.37 31.32
N LYS A 336 -107.36 -15.51 31.02
CA LYS A 336 -106.64 -14.68 32.00
C LYS A 336 -106.02 -13.44 31.35
N LYS A 337 -106.63 -12.27 31.38
CA LYS A 337 -107.92 -11.88 31.97
C LYS A 337 -108.53 -10.86 31.00
N GLU A 338 -109.64 -11.09 30.31
CA GLU A 338 -110.82 -11.91 30.68
C GLU A 338 -111.27 -11.61 32.10
N ILE A 339 -112.19 -10.64 32.21
CA ILE A 339 -112.69 -10.06 33.46
C ILE A 339 -111.56 -9.40 34.29
N LYS A 340 -111.71 -8.09 34.55
CA LYS A 340 -110.88 -7.15 35.36
C LYS A 340 -109.90 -6.26 34.55
N ASP A 341 -110.20 -5.63 33.41
CA ASP A 341 -111.46 -5.42 32.65
C ASP A 341 -112.70 -5.03 33.48
N LYS A 342 -113.09 -3.74 33.41
CA LYS A 342 -114.13 -3.07 34.22
C LYS A 342 -113.75 -2.95 35.71
N SER A 343 -114.53 -2.17 36.49
CA SER A 343 -114.34 -1.87 37.93
C SER A 343 -112.94 -1.34 38.30
N ALA A 344 -112.70 -0.04 38.50
CA ALA A 344 -113.62 1.06 38.81
C ALA A 344 -113.37 2.29 37.92
N LYS A 345 -114.36 3.12 37.58
CA LYS A 345 -115.44 3.65 38.45
C LYS A 345 -114.90 4.44 39.65
N VAL A 346 -113.91 5.28 39.40
CA VAL A 346 -113.77 6.59 40.02
C VAL A 346 -113.84 7.55 38.83
N GLU A 347 -115.02 7.84 38.28
CA GLU A 347 -116.23 8.36 38.94
C GLU A 347 -115.93 9.56 39.83
N GLU A 348 -116.77 10.59 39.73
CA GLU A 348 -116.77 11.76 40.62
C GLU A 348 -115.40 12.46 40.80
N ALA A 349 -114.51 12.29 39.83
CA ALA A 349 -113.21 12.98 39.71
C ALA A 349 -113.39 14.40 39.15
N LYS A 350 -114.27 15.16 39.82
CA LYS A 350 -114.44 16.62 39.82
C LYS A 350 -114.15 17.34 38.49
N LEU A 351 -115.14 17.74 37.67
CA LEU A 351 -116.51 18.20 37.99
C LEU A 351 -116.47 19.31 39.05
N GLN A 352 -116.94 20.51 38.70
CA GLN A 352 -116.62 21.80 39.36
C GLN A 352 -115.22 22.27 38.93
N ASN A 353 -115.12 23.31 38.10
CA ASN A 353 -115.42 24.74 38.34
C ASN A 353 -114.27 25.45 39.07
N ALA A 354 -114.24 26.78 38.91
CA ALA A 354 -113.18 27.69 39.35
C ALA A 354 -111.83 27.46 38.60
N ALA A 355 -111.38 28.39 37.77
CA ALA A 355 -111.97 29.69 37.44
C ALA A 355 -111.48 30.21 36.08
N LEU A 356 -112.31 31.04 35.43
CA LEU A 356 -112.01 32.26 34.68
C LEU A 356 -110.72 32.25 33.81
N GLU A 357 -110.74 32.51 32.50
CA GLU A 357 -111.54 33.54 31.80
C GLU A 357 -112.06 32.94 30.46
N ASP A 358 -113.35 32.93 30.11
CA ASP A 358 -114.43 33.91 30.27
C ASP A 358 -114.34 35.11 29.31
N LYS A 359 -114.87 34.86 28.11
CA LYS A 359 -116.13 35.48 27.66
C LYS A 359 -116.84 34.45 26.74
N LEU A 360 -117.96 33.72 27.12
CA LEU A 360 -118.99 33.68 28.28
C LEU A 360 -119.37 32.20 28.78
N GLN A 361 -120.44 31.69 29.51
CA GLN A 361 -121.83 32.04 30.05
C GLN A 361 -122.43 31.05 31.19
N HIS A 362 -123.78 30.81 31.44
CA HIS A 362 -124.42 30.27 32.74
C HIS A 362 -125.85 29.52 32.76
N VAL A 363 -126.27 28.66 33.78
CA VAL A 363 -127.65 27.99 34.03
C VAL A 363 -127.94 27.22 35.43
N THR A 364 -129.18 26.79 35.85
CA THR A 364 -129.65 26.06 37.15
C THR A 364 -130.93 25.08 37.03
N GLU A 365 -131.75 24.40 37.94
CA GLU A 365 -132.02 24.13 39.45
C GLU A 365 -133.13 22.97 39.79
N ALA A 366 -133.36 22.41 41.04
CA ALA A 366 -134.39 21.34 41.50
C ALA A 366 -134.41 20.95 43.07
N ALA A 367 -135.18 20.08 43.84
CA ALA A 367 -136.53 19.34 43.95
C ALA A 367 -136.75 18.51 45.34
N LEU A 368 -137.94 17.90 45.75
CA LEU A 368 -138.30 17.31 47.15
C LEU A 368 -139.40 16.10 47.33
N ASP A 369 -139.66 15.60 48.61
CA ASP A 369 -140.89 14.98 49.37
C ASP A 369 -141.35 13.44 49.60
N GLY A 370 -141.98 13.04 50.78
CA GLY A 370 -142.91 11.83 51.09
C GLY A 370 -143.14 11.25 52.59
N GLU A 371 -144.18 10.39 52.93
CA GLU A 371 -144.68 9.84 54.31
C GLU A 371 -145.70 8.57 54.23
N GLU A 372 -146.43 7.79 55.14
CA GLU A 372 -146.64 7.31 56.62
C GLU A 372 -147.76 6.10 56.70
N GLN A 373 -148.43 5.37 57.70
CA GLN A 373 -148.65 5.09 59.21
C GLN A 373 -149.57 3.80 59.60
N ALA A 374 -149.59 3.10 60.83
CA ALA A 374 -150.59 2.02 61.32
C ALA A 374 -150.58 1.43 62.86
N LEU A 375 -151.63 0.72 63.44
CA LEU A 375 -151.70 0.02 64.83
C LEU A 375 -152.92 -0.99 65.24
N GLN A 376 -152.87 -1.89 66.31
CA GLN A 376 -153.96 -2.87 66.83
C GLN A 376 -154.00 -3.45 68.37
N MET A 377 -154.67 -4.61 68.76
CA MET A 377 -155.64 -4.87 69.93
C MET A 377 -155.70 -6.09 71.05
N GLU A 378 -155.05 -7.29 71.06
CA GLU A 378 -155.53 -8.68 71.34
C GLU A 378 -154.92 -9.56 72.52
N LEU A 379 -155.30 -9.39 73.80
CA LEU A 379 -154.41 -9.69 74.96
C LEU A 379 -154.04 -11.15 75.34
N MET A 380 -154.96 -12.10 75.57
CA MET A 380 -154.56 -13.46 76.00
C MET A 380 -153.93 -14.30 74.87
N LEU A 381 -154.28 -13.98 73.61
CA LEU A 381 -153.57 -14.52 72.45
C LEU A 381 -152.17 -13.91 72.35
N LYS A 382 -152.02 -12.59 72.54
CA LYS A 382 -150.71 -11.94 72.62
C LYS A 382 -149.76 -12.59 73.62
N ASP A 383 -150.23 -13.15 74.74
CA ASP A 383 -149.34 -13.76 75.75
C ASP A 383 -148.84 -15.17 75.34
N GLN A 384 -149.68 -15.99 74.69
CA GLN A 384 -149.24 -17.25 74.07
C GLN A 384 -148.38 -17.00 72.82
N GLU A 385 -148.78 -16.03 71.98
CA GLU A 385 -147.97 -15.53 70.88
C GLU A 385 -146.65 -14.93 71.37
N LEU A 386 -146.57 -14.34 72.56
CA LEU A 386 -145.32 -13.80 73.12
C LEU A 386 -144.36 -14.93 73.48
N ARG A 387 -144.84 -16.06 74.03
CA ARG A 387 -143.99 -17.23 74.27
C ARG A 387 -143.54 -17.91 72.97
N ILE A 388 -144.42 -17.97 71.96
CA ILE A 388 -144.03 -18.42 70.61
C ILE A 388 -143.01 -17.44 70.01
N ARG A 389 -143.24 -16.12 70.08
CA ARG A 389 -142.30 -15.06 69.68
C ARG A 389 -141.00 -15.09 70.47
N GLU A 390 -140.96 -15.57 71.71
CA GLU A 390 -139.71 -15.72 72.47
C GLU A 390 -138.93 -16.97 72.01
N ILE A 391 -139.60 -18.08 71.72
CA ILE A 391 -138.95 -19.27 71.14
C ILE A 391 -138.51 -18.97 69.70
N ASP A 392 -139.33 -18.30 68.90
CA ASP A 392 -138.98 -17.79 67.57
C ASP A 392 -137.91 -16.69 67.65
N ALA A 393 -137.86 -15.86 68.70
CA ALA A 393 -136.76 -14.91 68.91
C ALA A 393 -135.48 -15.62 69.35
N GLN A 394 -135.54 -16.75 70.04
CA GLN A 394 -134.37 -17.58 70.35
C GLN A 394 -133.90 -18.37 69.11
N LEU A 395 -134.82 -18.89 68.29
CA LEU A 395 -134.52 -19.48 66.98
C LEU A 395 -134.04 -18.42 65.97
N LEU A 396 -134.55 -17.20 66.00
CA LEU A 396 -134.05 -16.07 65.23
C LEU A 396 -132.69 -15.63 65.75
N ARG A 397 -132.44 -15.55 67.06
CA ARG A 397 -131.10 -15.27 67.61
C ARG A 397 -130.10 -16.36 67.26
N GLN A 398 -130.48 -17.64 67.29
CA GLN A 398 -129.62 -18.74 66.84
C GLN A 398 -129.44 -18.75 65.33
N ARG A 399 -130.47 -18.47 64.52
CA ARG A 399 -130.34 -18.25 63.07
C ARG A 399 -129.48 -17.04 62.76
N ASP A 400 -129.58 -15.96 63.52
CA ASP A 400 -128.78 -14.74 63.41
C ASP A 400 -127.33 -15.00 63.78
N VAL A 401 -127.05 -15.78 64.83
CA VAL A 401 -125.69 -16.21 65.17
C VAL A 401 -125.17 -17.15 64.08
N MET A 402 -125.95 -18.13 63.62
CA MET A 402 -125.57 -18.99 62.50
C MET A 402 -125.44 -18.23 61.17
N PHE A 403 -126.14 -17.11 60.98
CA PHE A 403 -126.04 -16.25 59.80
C PHE A 403 -124.88 -15.26 59.94
N LYS A 404 -124.57 -14.77 61.14
CA LYS A 404 -123.37 -13.96 61.44
C LYS A 404 -122.10 -14.80 61.38
N GLU A 405 -122.12 -16.04 61.85
CA GLU A 405 -121.03 -16.99 61.70
C GLU A 405 -120.94 -17.52 60.26
N ASN A 406 -122.03 -17.85 59.56
CA ASN A 406 -121.94 -18.13 58.11
C ASN A 406 -121.48 -16.90 57.32
N LYS A 407 -121.85 -15.68 57.71
CA LYS A 407 -121.37 -14.45 57.08
C LYS A 407 -119.89 -14.22 57.37
N LYS A 408 -119.40 -14.44 58.61
CA LYS A 408 -117.97 -14.43 58.93
C LYS A 408 -117.20 -15.53 58.19
N LEU A 409 -117.76 -16.74 58.08
CA LEU A 409 -117.16 -17.88 57.39
C LEU A 409 -117.17 -17.66 55.86
N GLN A 410 -118.21 -17.01 55.33
CA GLN A 410 -118.26 -16.53 53.95
C GLN A 410 -117.28 -15.38 53.71
N GLU A 411 -117.21 -14.38 54.59
CA GLU A 411 -116.20 -13.30 54.55
C GLU A 411 -114.78 -13.86 54.68
N LEU A 412 -114.56 -14.91 55.46
CA LEU A 412 -113.28 -15.61 55.56
C LEU A 412 -112.99 -16.45 54.31
N ARG A 413 -113.99 -17.12 53.72
CA ARG A 413 -113.87 -17.78 52.40
C ARG A 413 -113.68 -16.78 51.26
N ASP A 414 -114.19 -15.57 51.37
CA ASP A 414 -114.06 -14.53 50.35
C ASP A 414 -112.75 -13.75 50.54
N LYS A 415 -112.25 -13.61 51.77
CA LYS A 415 -110.84 -13.24 52.07
C LYS A 415 -109.87 -14.34 51.64
N GLU A 416 -110.21 -15.62 51.80
CA GLU A 416 -109.43 -16.76 51.32
C GLU A 416 -109.43 -16.79 49.79
N LYS A 417 -110.57 -16.62 49.11
CA LYS A 417 -110.62 -16.44 47.65
C LYS A 417 -109.87 -15.20 47.19
N SER A 418 -109.90 -14.10 47.95
CA SER A 418 -109.17 -12.87 47.62
C SER A 418 -107.66 -13.07 47.76
N THR A 419 -107.18 -13.62 48.89
CA THR A 419 -105.77 -13.97 49.09
C THR A 419 -105.30 -15.08 48.15
N ILE A 420 -106.16 -16.04 47.78
CA ILE A 420 -105.87 -17.02 46.70
C ILE A 420 -105.84 -16.33 45.33
N ALA A 421 -106.69 -15.34 45.06
CA ALA A 421 -106.67 -14.55 43.83
C ALA A 421 -105.48 -13.58 43.76
N GLU A 422 -105.00 -13.10 44.90
CA GLU A 422 -103.77 -12.34 45.09
C GLU A 422 -102.54 -13.26 45.02
N ILE A 423 -102.58 -14.49 45.52
CA ILE A 423 -101.53 -15.50 45.36
C ILE A 423 -101.48 -15.98 43.90
N HIS A 424 -102.61 -16.11 43.21
CA HIS A 424 -102.65 -16.36 41.77
C HIS A 424 -102.30 -15.09 40.96
N GLY A 425 -102.59 -13.90 41.47
CA GLY A 425 -102.24 -12.62 40.87
C GLY A 425 -100.74 -12.36 40.96
N THR A 426 -100.16 -12.59 42.13
CA THR A 426 -98.72 -12.51 42.40
C THR A 426 -97.96 -13.69 41.80
N ARG A 427 -98.50 -14.92 41.73
CA ARG A 427 -97.91 -16.00 40.91
C ARG A 427 -98.02 -15.75 39.41
N ALA A 428 -99.08 -15.12 38.92
CA ALA A 428 -99.15 -14.68 37.53
C ALA A 428 -98.21 -13.50 37.27
N ALA A 429 -98.04 -12.58 38.23
CA ALA A 429 -97.04 -11.54 38.17
C ALA A 429 -95.62 -12.10 38.26
N LEU A 430 -95.35 -13.09 39.11
CA LEU A 430 -94.06 -13.79 39.20
C LEU A 430 -93.82 -14.58 37.92
N SER A 431 -94.81 -15.27 37.35
CA SER A 431 -94.69 -15.95 36.05
C SER A 431 -94.49 -14.95 34.88
N ASN A 432 -95.08 -13.76 34.97
CA ASN A 432 -94.85 -12.67 34.01
C ASN A 432 -93.51 -11.95 34.22
N GLN A 433 -93.00 -11.89 35.45
CA GLN A 433 -91.66 -11.37 35.77
C GLN A 433 -90.58 -12.43 35.56
N ASP A 434 -90.89 -13.73 35.66
CA ASP A 434 -90.04 -14.88 35.32
C ASP A 434 -90.02 -15.10 33.81
N SER A 435 -91.12 -14.83 33.09
CA SER A 435 -91.09 -14.82 31.62
C SER A 435 -90.53 -13.52 31.06
N ARG A 436 -90.59 -12.39 31.80
CA ARG A 436 -89.78 -11.20 31.50
C ARG A 436 -88.32 -11.38 31.87
N LEU A 437 -87.97 -12.01 32.99
CA LEU A 437 -86.60 -12.39 33.34
C LEU A 437 -86.09 -13.40 32.33
N ARG A 438 -86.76 -14.53 32.09
CA ARG A 438 -86.39 -15.46 31.01
C ARG A 438 -86.36 -14.82 29.61
N LYS A 439 -87.13 -13.76 29.32
CA LYS A 439 -86.99 -12.97 28.08
C LYS A 439 -85.83 -11.98 28.14
N LEU A 440 -85.50 -11.40 29.29
CA LEU A 440 -84.34 -10.54 29.52
C LEU A 440 -83.04 -11.34 29.66
N ASP A 441 -83.11 -12.60 30.06
CA ASP A 441 -82.04 -13.59 30.18
C ASP A 441 -81.87 -14.32 28.86
N GLN A 442 -82.94 -14.63 28.12
CA GLN A 442 -82.80 -14.97 26.71
C GLN A 442 -82.33 -13.75 25.90
N ASN A 443 -82.69 -12.52 26.25
CA ASN A 443 -82.15 -11.34 25.59
C ASN A 443 -80.75 -10.96 26.09
N SER A 444 -80.33 -11.33 27.30
CA SER A 444 -78.97 -11.13 27.81
C SER A 444 -78.05 -12.29 27.43
N LEU A 445 -78.56 -13.50 27.21
CA LEU A 445 -77.85 -14.61 26.56
C LEU A 445 -77.93 -14.52 25.03
N LYS A 446 -78.89 -13.78 24.45
CA LYS A 446 -78.82 -13.32 23.05
C LYS A 446 -77.98 -12.07 22.91
N GLN A 447 -77.84 -11.19 23.91
CA GLN A 447 -76.92 -10.04 23.85
C GLN A 447 -75.50 -10.45 24.22
N GLN A 448 -75.27 -11.33 25.20
CA GLN A 448 -74.00 -12.03 25.39
C GLN A 448 -73.78 -13.04 24.26
N GLY A 449 -74.81 -13.63 23.68
CA GLY A 449 -74.70 -14.45 22.48
C GLY A 449 -74.32 -13.62 21.25
N ILE A 450 -74.85 -12.41 21.11
CA ILE A 450 -74.54 -11.45 20.04
C ILE A 450 -73.28 -10.65 20.36
N LEU A 451 -72.83 -10.50 21.61
CA LEU A 451 -71.57 -9.84 21.99
C LEU A 451 -70.43 -10.84 22.06
N PHE A 452 -70.67 -12.09 22.47
CA PHE A 452 -69.74 -13.19 22.31
C PHE A 452 -69.66 -13.57 20.84
N ASN A 453 -70.77 -13.66 20.09
CA ASN A 453 -70.67 -13.79 18.64
C ASN A 453 -70.16 -12.52 17.98
N GLN A 454 -70.44 -11.27 18.39
CA GLN A 454 -69.78 -10.10 17.78
C GLN A 454 -68.32 -9.96 18.18
N ALA A 455 -67.91 -10.36 19.38
CA ALA A 455 -66.50 -10.38 19.78
C ALA A 455 -65.77 -11.57 19.16
N ARG A 456 -66.43 -12.73 19.01
CA ARG A 456 -65.94 -13.92 18.32
C ARG A 456 -66.02 -13.77 16.81
N ASP A 457 -66.93 -12.98 16.25
CA ASP A 457 -67.06 -12.63 14.83
C ASP A 457 -66.26 -11.38 14.51
N PHE A 458 -65.88 -10.56 15.48
CA PHE A 458 -64.83 -9.56 15.33
C PHE A 458 -63.45 -10.21 15.50
N GLN A 459 -63.29 -11.20 16.38
CA GLN A 459 -62.09 -12.04 16.45
C GLN A 459 -62.02 -13.00 15.25
N ILE A 460 -63.12 -13.54 14.75
CA ILE A 460 -63.18 -14.35 13.52
C ILE A 460 -63.08 -13.43 12.33
N GLN A 461 -63.66 -12.22 12.24
CA GLN A 461 -63.34 -11.29 11.16
C GLN A 461 -61.90 -10.75 11.26
N MET A 462 -61.31 -10.63 12.45
CA MET A 462 -59.88 -10.29 12.58
C MET A 462 -59.01 -11.49 12.20
N LEU A 463 -59.38 -12.72 12.59
CA LEU A 463 -58.72 -13.96 12.20
C LEU A 463 -59.06 -14.40 10.78
N GLU A 464 -60.11 -13.90 10.14
CA GLU A 464 -60.50 -14.12 8.74
C GLU A 464 -59.99 -12.98 7.87
N ARG A 465 -59.78 -11.76 8.36
CA ARG A 465 -58.96 -10.75 7.69
C ARG A 465 -57.48 -11.13 7.78
N LYS A 466 -57.05 -11.72 8.90
CA LYS A 466 -55.68 -12.26 9.08
C LYS A 466 -55.50 -13.59 8.33
N MET A 467 -56.46 -14.51 8.37
CA MET A 467 -56.45 -15.74 7.54
C MET A 467 -56.64 -15.40 6.08
N SER A 468 -57.52 -14.47 5.67
CA SER A 468 -57.61 -14.05 4.26
C SER A 468 -56.31 -13.39 3.81
N ARG A 469 -55.66 -12.55 4.62
CA ARG A 469 -54.29 -12.05 4.36
C ARG A 469 -53.25 -13.19 4.28
N LEU A 470 -53.36 -14.23 5.08
CA LEU A 470 -52.49 -15.43 5.04
C LEU A 470 -52.87 -16.45 3.95
N GLN A 471 -54.08 -16.36 3.38
CA GLN A 471 -54.65 -17.19 2.31
C GLN A 471 -54.76 -16.43 0.97
N GLY A 472 -54.18 -15.23 0.86
CA GLY A 472 -54.09 -14.43 -0.37
C GLY A 472 -55.31 -13.55 -0.75
N ARG A 473 -56.37 -13.51 0.07
CA ARG A 473 -57.52 -12.60 -0.12
C ARG A 473 -57.30 -11.30 0.67
N VAL A 474 -56.85 -10.26 -0.03
CA VAL A 474 -56.69 -8.90 0.50
C VAL A 474 -57.74 -7.97 -0.12
N ASN A 475 -57.88 -6.71 0.35
CA ASN A 475 -58.62 -5.68 -0.40
C ASN A 475 -58.11 -5.62 -1.85
N THR A 476 -58.94 -5.29 -2.85
CA THR A 476 -58.51 -5.20 -4.26
C THR A 476 -57.22 -4.41 -4.42
N ASP A 477 -57.14 -3.26 -3.77
CA ASP A 477 -56.06 -2.29 -3.90
C ASP A 477 -54.81 -2.73 -3.13
N GLU A 478 -54.98 -3.35 -1.95
CA GLU A 478 -53.86 -3.98 -1.20
C GLU A 478 -53.35 -5.24 -1.92
N LYS A 479 -54.24 -6.01 -2.55
CA LYS A 479 -53.94 -7.21 -3.33
C LYS A 479 -53.21 -6.82 -4.60
N GLU A 480 -53.70 -5.82 -5.34
CA GLU A 480 -53.01 -5.25 -6.50
C GLU A 480 -51.68 -4.61 -6.12
N ALA A 481 -51.57 -3.90 -4.99
CA ALA A 481 -50.30 -3.33 -4.56
C ALA A 481 -49.28 -4.42 -4.18
N LEU A 482 -49.73 -5.51 -3.56
CA LEU A 482 -48.89 -6.67 -3.25
C LEU A 482 -48.61 -7.53 -4.48
N GLU A 483 -49.53 -7.66 -5.44
CA GLU A 483 -49.33 -8.39 -6.69
C GLU A 483 -48.45 -7.60 -7.67
N LYS A 484 -48.56 -6.27 -7.70
CA LYS A 484 -47.59 -5.39 -8.37
C LYS A 484 -46.23 -5.49 -7.68
N ARG A 485 -46.15 -5.41 -6.35
CA ARG A 485 -44.87 -5.54 -5.65
C ARG A 485 -44.27 -6.96 -5.74
N VAL A 486 -45.10 -7.99 -5.89
CA VAL A 486 -44.66 -9.36 -6.20
C VAL A 486 -44.25 -9.46 -7.67
N SER A 487 -44.95 -8.87 -8.63
CA SER A 487 -44.51 -8.84 -10.03
C SER A 487 -43.18 -8.12 -10.14
N ASP A 488 -43.06 -6.90 -9.61
CA ASP A 488 -41.84 -6.10 -9.54
C ASP A 488 -40.68 -6.89 -8.91
N LEU A 489 -40.92 -7.60 -7.80
CA LEU A 489 -39.90 -8.44 -7.16
C LEU A 489 -39.59 -9.73 -7.94
N THR A 490 -40.56 -10.34 -8.63
CA THR A 490 -40.31 -11.51 -9.50
C THR A 490 -39.64 -11.13 -10.80
N ASP A 491 -39.92 -9.96 -11.35
CA ASP A 491 -39.29 -9.40 -12.54
C ASP A 491 -37.88 -8.92 -12.21
N ALA A 492 -37.68 -8.20 -11.10
CA ALA A 492 -36.34 -7.89 -10.60
C ALA A 492 -35.54 -9.17 -10.28
N LEU A 493 -36.16 -10.22 -9.72
CA LEU A 493 -35.51 -11.51 -9.46
C LEU A 493 -35.28 -12.30 -10.76
N ALA A 494 -36.13 -12.17 -11.77
CA ALA A 494 -35.93 -12.74 -13.11
C ALA A 494 -34.82 -12.00 -13.86
N GLU A 495 -34.72 -10.68 -13.73
CA GLU A 495 -33.60 -9.87 -14.21
C GLU A 495 -32.31 -10.22 -13.49
N LYS A 496 -32.30 -10.32 -12.15
CA LYS A 496 -31.10 -10.77 -11.42
C LYS A 496 -30.72 -12.21 -11.80
N LYS A 497 -31.66 -13.10 -12.09
CA LYS A 497 -31.38 -14.43 -12.67
C LYS A 497 -30.88 -14.35 -14.11
N LYS A 498 -31.40 -13.46 -14.97
CA LYS A 498 -30.92 -13.21 -16.34
C LYS A 498 -29.49 -12.64 -16.32
N THR A 499 -29.19 -11.68 -15.44
CA THR A 499 -27.82 -11.15 -15.27
C THR A 499 -26.89 -12.18 -14.65
N ALA A 500 -27.31 -12.96 -13.65
CA ALA A 500 -26.48 -14.02 -13.07
C ALA A 500 -26.20 -15.16 -14.06
N THR A 501 -27.17 -15.53 -14.91
CA THR A 501 -26.96 -16.51 -16.00
C THR A 501 -26.15 -15.95 -17.16
N SER A 502 -26.21 -14.64 -17.43
CA SER A 502 -25.30 -13.97 -18.36
C SER A 502 -23.87 -13.92 -17.81
N LEU A 503 -23.69 -13.49 -16.56
CA LEU A 503 -22.41 -13.43 -15.87
C LEU A 503 -21.77 -14.82 -15.73
N THR A 504 -22.53 -15.87 -15.42
CA THR A 504 -21.97 -17.24 -15.39
C THR A 504 -21.66 -17.79 -16.78
N LYS A 505 -22.37 -17.38 -17.84
CA LYS A 505 -21.95 -17.65 -19.24
C LYS A 505 -20.67 -16.91 -19.60
N GLN A 506 -20.52 -15.65 -19.20
CA GLN A 506 -19.32 -14.85 -19.39
C GLN A 506 -18.13 -15.40 -18.60
N LEU A 507 -18.32 -15.79 -17.33
CA LEU A 507 -17.29 -16.43 -16.50
C LEU A 507 -16.87 -17.79 -17.09
N LYS A 508 -17.79 -18.59 -17.64
CA LYS A 508 -17.43 -19.83 -18.35
C LYS A 508 -16.60 -19.54 -19.60
N LYS A 509 -17.01 -18.58 -20.44
CA LYS A 509 -16.20 -18.13 -21.58
C LYS A 509 -14.81 -17.71 -21.13
N LEU A 510 -14.69 -16.82 -20.16
CA LEU A 510 -13.39 -16.38 -19.62
C LEU A 510 -12.56 -17.54 -19.04
N GLN A 511 -13.19 -18.56 -18.43
CA GLN A 511 -12.49 -19.77 -17.97
C GLN A 511 -11.97 -20.63 -19.12
N ASP A 512 -12.75 -20.78 -20.19
CA ASP A 512 -12.33 -21.48 -21.41
C ASP A 512 -11.27 -20.68 -22.19
N ASP A 513 -11.41 -19.36 -22.29
CA ASP A 513 -10.43 -18.43 -22.88
C ASP A 513 -9.09 -18.50 -22.11
N ILE A 514 -9.12 -18.42 -20.77
CA ILE A 514 -7.95 -18.62 -19.91
C ILE A 514 -7.33 -20.01 -20.12
N ARG A 515 -8.14 -21.04 -20.39
CA ARG A 515 -7.64 -22.41 -20.66
C ARG A 515 -7.02 -22.54 -22.05
N CYS A 516 -7.51 -21.82 -23.05
CA CYS A 516 -6.90 -21.72 -24.38
C CYS A 516 -5.57 -20.98 -24.30
N VAL A 517 -5.55 -19.78 -23.70
CA VAL A 517 -4.33 -18.99 -23.49
C VAL A 517 -3.28 -19.79 -22.70
N LYS A 518 -3.68 -20.54 -21.65
CA LYS A 518 -2.75 -21.42 -20.92
C LYS A 518 -2.10 -22.48 -21.80
N LYS A 519 -2.87 -23.15 -22.67
CA LYS A 519 -2.31 -24.11 -23.64
C LYS A 519 -1.40 -23.45 -24.67
N GLU A 520 -1.65 -22.21 -25.04
CA GLU A 520 -0.80 -21.44 -25.95
C GLU A 520 0.50 -20.98 -25.26
N THR A 521 0.45 -20.62 -23.97
CA THR A 521 1.67 -20.40 -23.17
C THR A 521 2.45 -21.70 -22.94
N GLU A 522 1.79 -22.84 -22.73
CA GLU A 522 2.45 -24.14 -22.61
C GLU A 522 3.14 -24.57 -23.92
N LYS A 523 2.50 -24.32 -25.07
CA LYS A 523 3.12 -24.54 -26.40
C LYS A 523 4.32 -23.64 -26.63
N THR A 524 4.17 -22.33 -26.46
CA THR A 524 5.24 -21.36 -26.69
C THR A 524 6.39 -21.50 -25.67
N GLU A 525 6.12 -21.99 -24.46
CA GLU A 525 7.18 -22.43 -23.55
C GLU A 525 7.94 -23.67 -24.06
N ASN A 526 7.26 -24.67 -24.62
CA ASN A 526 7.93 -25.83 -25.22
C ASN A 526 8.75 -25.43 -26.45
N GLU A 527 8.17 -24.66 -27.37
CA GLU A 527 8.87 -24.08 -28.53
C GLU A 527 10.09 -23.25 -28.10
N LYS A 528 9.98 -22.48 -27.01
CA LYS A 528 11.12 -21.76 -26.41
C LYS A 528 12.19 -22.70 -25.85
N ARG A 529 11.81 -23.83 -25.22
CA ARG A 529 12.76 -24.84 -24.73
C ARG A 529 13.50 -25.51 -25.89
N ASP A 530 12.78 -25.85 -26.96
CA ASP A 530 13.34 -26.47 -28.18
C ASP A 530 14.25 -25.50 -28.96
N LEU A 531 13.88 -24.21 -29.02
CA LEU A 531 14.77 -23.17 -29.55
C LEU A 531 15.99 -22.94 -28.65
N THR A 532 15.85 -23.07 -27.33
CA THR A 532 16.97 -22.93 -26.38
C THR A 532 17.96 -24.09 -26.51
N SER A 533 17.49 -25.34 -26.63
CA SER A 533 18.38 -26.48 -26.91
C SER A 533 19.02 -26.36 -28.29
N LYS A 534 18.29 -25.90 -29.32
CA LYS A 534 18.87 -25.64 -30.64
C LYS A 534 19.94 -24.53 -30.62
N ILE A 535 19.77 -23.49 -29.81
CA ILE A 535 20.80 -22.46 -29.58
C ILE A 535 22.04 -23.09 -28.91
N GLN A 536 21.86 -23.97 -27.92
CA GLN A 536 22.98 -24.67 -27.27
C GLN A 536 23.72 -25.61 -28.23
N GLU A 537 23.02 -26.35 -29.09
CA GLU A 537 23.62 -27.15 -30.17
C GLU A 537 24.43 -26.29 -31.15
N LEU A 538 23.88 -25.14 -31.57
CA LEU A 538 24.57 -24.21 -32.47
C LEU A 538 25.78 -23.55 -31.80
N GLN A 539 25.70 -23.21 -30.51
CA GLN A 539 26.83 -22.73 -29.73
C GLN A 539 27.93 -23.79 -29.67
N LEU A 540 27.61 -25.04 -29.35
CA LEU A 540 28.58 -26.15 -29.36
C LEU A 540 29.21 -26.37 -30.74
N PHE A 541 28.45 -26.23 -31.82
CA PHE A 541 28.95 -26.33 -33.20
C PHE A 541 29.87 -25.16 -33.59
N ILE A 542 29.58 -23.94 -33.14
CA ILE A 542 30.49 -22.78 -33.29
C ILE A 542 31.78 -23.04 -32.50
N ASP A 543 31.66 -23.55 -31.27
CA ASP A 543 32.76 -23.83 -30.37
C ASP A 543 33.72 -24.90 -30.93
N THR A 544 33.20 -25.96 -31.58
CA THR A 544 34.02 -26.96 -32.28
C THR A 544 34.64 -26.39 -33.55
N SER A 545 33.85 -25.67 -34.36
CA SER A 545 34.32 -25.01 -35.59
C SER A 545 35.46 -24.02 -35.33
N GLU A 546 35.38 -23.24 -34.24
CA GLU A 546 36.48 -22.36 -33.81
C GLU A 546 37.73 -23.15 -33.39
N LYS A 547 37.57 -24.25 -32.65
CA LYS A 547 38.69 -25.10 -32.23
C LYS A 547 39.37 -25.76 -33.43
N GLU A 548 38.61 -26.13 -34.46
CA GLU A 548 39.16 -26.62 -35.73
C GLU A 548 39.81 -25.51 -36.55
N GLN A 549 39.22 -24.32 -36.64
CA GLN A 549 39.84 -23.18 -37.31
C GLN A 549 41.16 -22.79 -36.62
N LYS A 550 41.23 -22.83 -35.29
CA LYS A 550 42.47 -22.61 -34.51
C LYS A 550 43.53 -23.68 -34.83
N LYS A 551 43.16 -24.97 -34.88
CA LYS A 551 44.06 -26.05 -35.34
C LYS A 551 44.55 -25.86 -36.79
N LEU A 552 43.69 -25.40 -37.70
CA LEU A 552 44.05 -25.13 -39.09
C LEU A 552 44.97 -23.90 -39.25
N ARG A 553 44.77 -22.86 -38.43
CA ARG A 553 45.68 -21.70 -38.36
C ARG A 553 47.09 -22.12 -37.91
N LEU A 554 47.19 -22.98 -36.88
CA LEU A 554 48.48 -23.53 -36.44
C LEU A 554 49.16 -24.34 -37.56
N LYS A 555 48.46 -25.32 -38.17
CA LYS A 555 48.99 -26.09 -39.31
C LYS A 555 49.44 -25.21 -40.49
N LYS A 556 48.77 -24.07 -40.73
CA LYS A 556 49.20 -23.09 -41.73
C LYS A 556 50.50 -22.37 -41.33
N GLN A 557 50.68 -22.07 -40.05
CA GLN A 557 51.92 -21.48 -39.53
C GLN A 557 53.08 -22.49 -39.62
N ASP A 558 52.85 -23.74 -39.20
CA ASP A 558 53.83 -24.83 -39.28
C ASP A 558 54.31 -25.03 -40.74
N THR A 559 53.37 -25.19 -41.69
CA THR A 559 53.69 -25.35 -43.12
C THR A 559 54.28 -24.10 -43.78
N MET A 560 54.07 -22.90 -43.22
CA MET A 560 54.80 -21.70 -43.63
C MET A 560 56.25 -21.74 -43.16
N VAL A 561 56.53 -22.19 -41.93
CA VAL A 561 57.89 -22.37 -41.41
C VAL A 561 58.63 -23.46 -42.19
N GLU A 562 57.99 -24.59 -42.50
CA GLU A 562 58.55 -25.62 -43.38
C GLU A 562 58.89 -25.08 -44.77
N LYS A 563 57.98 -24.29 -45.37
CA LYS A 563 58.21 -23.65 -46.67
C LYS A 563 59.40 -22.69 -46.64
N ASP A 564 59.58 -21.94 -45.56
CA ASP A 564 60.67 -20.96 -45.45
C ASP A 564 62.01 -21.62 -45.09
N LEU A 565 62.00 -22.72 -44.33
CA LEU A 565 63.15 -23.63 -44.19
C LEU A 565 63.57 -24.21 -45.55
N LEU A 566 62.61 -24.69 -46.36
CA LEU A 566 62.88 -25.19 -47.71
C LEU A 566 63.42 -24.09 -48.64
N LYS A 567 62.95 -22.84 -48.53
CA LYS A 567 63.57 -21.69 -49.25
C LYS A 567 65.03 -21.49 -48.84
N MET A 568 65.34 -21.54 -47.54
CA MET A 568 66.70 -21.38 -47.04
C MET A 568 67.62 -22.50 -47.53
N ASP A 569 67.15 -23.75 -47.54
CA ASP A 569 67.89 -24.89 -48.09
C ASP A 569 68.08 -24.79 -49.61
N VAL A 570 67.08 -24.32 -50.37
CA VAL A 570 67.22 -24.04 -51.81
C VAL A 570 68.22 -22.91 -52.04
N GLN A 571 68.20 -21.83 -51.25
CA GLN A 571 69.19 -20.76 -51.35
C GLN A 571 70.61 -21.25 -51.02
N ARG A 572 70.79 -22.06 -49.96
CA ARG A 572 72.08 -22.66 -49.60
C ARG A 572 72.61 -23.59 -50.70
N ARG A 573 71.75 -24.45 -51.25
CA ARG A 573 72.09 -25.33 -52.39
C ARG A 573 72.42 -24.54 -53.65
N ARG A 574 71.73 -23.42 -53.91
CA ARG A 574 72.03 -22.53 -55.04
C ARG A 574 73.36 -21.80 -54.86
N GLY A 575 73.70 -21.37 -53.65
CA GLY A 575 75.02 -20.84 -53.31
C GLY A 575 76.12 -21.85 -53.63
N LEU A 576 76.04 -23.06 -53.06
CA LEU A 576 76.98 -24.15 -53.32
C LEU A 576 77.10 -24.53 -54.81
N LEU A 577 76.02 -24.37 -55.59
CA LEU A 577 76.04 -24.57 -57.04
C LEU A 577 76.81 -23.45 -57.77
N TYR A 578 76.64 -22.19 -57.37
CA TYR A 578 77.42 -21.07 -57.89
C TYR A 578 78.90 -21.16 -57.50
N ASP A 579 79.20 -21.44 -56.23
CA ASP A 579 80.58 -21.67 -55.74
C ASP A 579 81.28 -22.77 -56.57
N ARG A 580 80.54 -23.83 -56.91
CA ARG A 580 81.05 -24.92 -57.75
C ARG A 580 81.18 -24.53 -59.22
N ALA A 581 80.27 -23.72 -59.76
CA ALA A 581 80.33 -23.23 -61.13
C ALA A 581 81.51 -22.26 -61.33
N ASP A 582 81.72 -21.32 -60.40
CA ASP A 582 82.87 -20.42 -60.39
C ASP A 582 84.19 -21.19 -60.21
N GLY A 583 84.20 -22.24 -59.38
CA GLY A 583 85.32 -23.16 -59.28
C GLY A 583 85.64 -23.88 -60.60
N VAL A 584 84.63 -24.33 -61.35
CA VAL A 584 84.81 -24.93 -62.68
C VAL A 584 85.29 -23.89 -63.70
N LEU A 585 84.69 -22.69 -63.74
CA LEU A 585 85.13 -21.57 -64.59
C LEU A 585 86.57 -21.14 -64.29
N GLY A 586 86.99 -21.15 -63.03
CA GLY A 586 88.37 -20.90 -62.62
C GLY A 586 89.33 -21.98 -63.13
N LEU A 587 88.93 -23.26 -63.04
CA LEU A 587 89.70 -24.38 -63.59
C LEU A 587 89.77 -24.34 -65.13
N GLU A 588 88.70 -23.98 -65.83
CA GLU A 588 88.70 -23.83 -67.28
C GLU A 588 89.55 -22.65 -67.76
N LYS A 589 89.46 -21.49 -67.10
CA LYS A 589 90.37 -20.35 -67.35
C LYS A 589 91.83 -20.77 -67.17
N ARG A 590 92.14 -21.50 -66.10
CA ARG A 590 93.51 -21.99 -65.84
C ARG A 590 93.95 -23.06 -66.85
N ARG A 591 93.05 -23.94 -67.29
CA ARG A 591 93.28 -24.91 -68.37
C ARG A 591 93.60 -24.22 -69.69
N LEU A 592 92.84 -23.17 -70.04
CA LEU A 592 93.07 -22.38 -71.26
C LEU A 592 94.39 -21.61 -71.19
N GLN A 593 94.72 -20.97 -70.06
CA GLN A 593 96.00 -20.30 -69.84
C GLN A 593 97.20 -21.26 -69.95
N LEU A 594 97.10 -22.47 -69.39
CA LEU A 594 98.12 -23.50 -69.55
C LEU A 594 98.20 -23.99 -71.01
N GLN A 595 97.07 -24.11 -71.70
CA GLN A 595 97.02 -24.54 -73.10
C GLN A 595 97.58 -23.48 -74.07
N THR A 596 97.44 -22.18 -73.78
CA THR A 596 98.11 -21.11 -74.56
C THR A 596 99.61 -21.08 -74.26
N ALA A 597 100.00 -21.10 -72.99
CA ALA A 597 101.42 -21.11 -72.61
C ALA A 597 102.18 -22.33 -73.13
N MET A 598 101.52 -23.50 -73.23
CA MET A 598 102.11 -24.68 -73.88
C MET A 598 102.30 -24.47 -75.39
N LYS A 599 101.33 -23.89 -76.10
CA LYS A 599 101.48 -23.57 -77.54
C LYS A 599 102.58 -22.57 -77.80
N GLU A 600 102.60 -21.46 -77.05
CA GLU A 600 103.66 -20.46 -77.11
C GLU A 600 105.03 -21.13 -76.91
N ARG A 601 105.16 -22.03 -75.93
CA ARG A 601 106.42 -22.74 -75.68
C ARG A 601 106.75 -23.81 -76.73
N GLU A 602 105.76 -24.46 -77.34
CA GLU A 602 105.95 -25.37 -78.48
C GLU A 602 106.44 -24.60 -79.73
N GLU A 603 105.89 -23.41 -79.98
CA GLU A 603 106.27 -22.51 -81.07
C GLU A 603 107.67 -21.91 -80.84
N GLU A 604 108.02 -21.50 -79.62
CA GLU A 604 109.39 -21.13 -79.23
C GLU A 604 110.37 -22.29 -79.44
N ILE A 605 110.02 -23.51 -79.01
CA ILE A 605 110.85 -24.71 -79.24
C ILE A 605 110.98 -25.03 -80.73
N HIS A 606 109.94 -24.80 -81.54
CA HIS A 606 110.00 -24.94 -82.99
C HIS A 606 110.97 -23.92 -83.62
N LEU A 607 110.86 -22.65 -83.24
CA LEU A 607 111.76 -21.58 -83.71
C LEU A 607 113.21 -21.83 -83.27
N HIS A 608 113.43 -22.28 -82.03
CA HIS A 608 114.76 -22.70 -81.56
C HIS A 608 115.29 -23.91 -82.33
N ARG A 609 114.46 -24.92 -82.63
CA ARG A 609 114.85 -26.07 -83.49
C ARG A 609 115.19 -25.65 -84.90
N GLU A 610 114.43 -24.75 -85.52
CA GLU A 610 114.77 -24.19 -86.83
C GLU A 610 116.08 -23.41 -86.80
N MET A 611 116.27 -22.57 -85.78
CA MET A 611 117.47 -21.78 -85.59
C MET A 611 118.70 -22.67 -85.40
N LEU A 612 118.61 -23.71 -84.56
CA LEU A 612 119.65 -24.72 -84.38
C LEU A 612 119.89 -25.53 -85.66
N ASN A 613 118.87 -25.87 -86.44
CA ASN A 613 119.03 -26.53 -87.74
C ASN A 613 119.70 -25.61 -88.79
N LYS A 614 119.44 -24.30 -88.75
CA LYS A 614 120.11 -23.30 -89.59
C LYS A 614 121.58 -23.13 -89.16
N GLN A 615 121.85 -23.05 -87.85
CA GLN A 615 123.20 -23.06 -87.29
C GLN A 615 123.96 -24.33 -87.65
N MET A 616 123.35 -25.52 -87.50
CA MET A 616 123.99 -26.79 -87.86
C MET A 616 124.34 -26.86 -89.35
N LYS A 617 123.49 -26.32 -90.24
CA LYS A 617 123.82 -26.22 -91.68
C LYS A 617 124.99 -25.26 -91.94
N LEU A 618 125.07 -24.15 -91.20
CA LEU A 618 126.19 -23.21 -91.31
C LEU A 618 127.48 -23.82 -90.75
N THR A 619 127.44 -24.46 -89.58
CA THR A 619 128.62 -25.11 -88.99
C THR A 619 129.05 -26.36 -89.78
N GLU A 620 128.14 -27.03 -90.49
CA GLU A 620 128.48 -28.10 -91.45
C GLU A 620 129.22 -27.53 -92.69
N GLN A 621 128.77 -26.37 -93.20
CA GLN A 621 129.48 -25.65 -94.28
C GLN A 621 130.83 -25.09 -93.80
N GLU A 622 130.91 -24.58 -92.57
CA GLU A 622 132.17 -24.16 -91.95
C GLU A 622 133.08 -25.35 -91.67
N ARG A 623 132.55 -26.51 -91.26
CA ARG A 623 133.32 -27.75 -91.13
C ARG A 623 133.88 -28.21 -92.47
N GLN A 624 133.14 -28.06 -93.57
CA GLN A 624 133.62 -28.33 -94.92
C GLN A 624 134.71 -27.34 -95.35
N LYS A 625 134.52 -26.04 -95.13
CA LYS A 625 135.56 -25.00 -95.36
C LYS A 625 136.80 -25.25 -94.51
N LEU A 626 136.65 -25.43 -93.21
CA LEU A 626 137.72 -25.71 -92.27
C LEU A 626 138.39 -27.05 -92.54
N SER A 627 137.72 -28.04 -93.14
CA SER A 627 138.37 -29.28 -93.59
C SER A 627 139.26 -29.04 -94.83
N ALA A 628 138.91 -28.11 -95.71
CA ALA A 628 139.74 -27.70 -96.84
C ALA A 628 140.88 -26.75 -96.38
N GLU A 629 140.60 -25.82 -95.47
CA GLU A 629 141.65 -25.04 -94.81
C GLU A 629 142.56 -25.94 -93.96
N PHE A 630 142.06 -27.03 -93.36
CA PHE A 630 142.88 -27.93 -92.54
C PHE A 630 143.84 -28.77 -93.39
N SER A 631 143.45 -29.23 -94.58
CA SER A 631 144.40 -29.86 -95.51
C SER A 631 145.44 -28.85 -96.00
N GLU A 632 145.05 -27.60 -96.27
CA GLU A 632 145.99 -26.49 -96.51
C GLU A 632 146.90 -26.20 -95.30
N ARG A 633 146.35 -26.20 -94.08
CA ARG A 633 147.03 -25.82 -92.84
C ARG A 633 147.93 -26.92 -92.32
N LEU A 634 147.63 -28.20 -92.52
CA LEU A 634 148.59 -29.29 -92.37
C LEU A 634 149.83 -29.00 -93.23
N SER A 635 149.62 -28.69 -94.53
CA SER A 635 150.71 -28.29 -95.43
C SER A 635 151.46 -27.01 -95.00
N LYS A 636 150.94 -26.21 -94.06
CA LYS A 636 151.59 -25.00 -93.48
C LYS A 636 152.16 -25.23 -92.08
N ILE A 637 151.61 -26.13 -91.27
CA ILE A 637 152.15 -26.49 -89.95
C ILE A 637 153.39 -27.38 -90.14
N ASP A 638 153.41 -28.24 -91.17
CA ASP A 638 154.65 -28.90 -91.63
C ASP A 638 155.73 -27.91 -92.11
N LYS A 639 155.38 -26.65 -92.34
CA LYS A 639 156.31 -25.54 -92.62
C LYS A 639 156.65 -24.69 -91.37
N MET A 640 155.82 -24.69 -90.32
CA MET A 640 155.92 -23.75 -89.18
C MET A 640 156.12 -24.39 -87.78
N LYS A 641 155.89 -25.70 -87.59
CA LYS A 641 156.27 -26.41 -86.36
C LYS A 641 157.80 -26.34 -86.09
N LYS A 642 158.53 -26.00 -87.15
CA LYS A 642 159.95 -25.67 -87.22
C LYS A 642 160.33 -24.33 -86.50
N ARG A 643 159.63 -23.81 -85.44
CA ARG A 643 159.77 -22.35 -84.99
C ARG A 643 159.36 -21.65 -83.59
N TYR A 644 158.64 -22.08 -82.49
CA TYR A 644 157.87 -21.08 -81.53
C TYR A 644 157.19 -21.35 -80.05
N GLU A 645 156.88 -20.36 -79.06
CA GLU A 645 155.98 -20.31 -77.72
C GLU A 645 155.36 -18.92 -77.00
N ILE A 646 154.33 -18.78 -75.99
CA ILE A 646 153.75 -17.51 -75.13
C ILE A 646 152.88 -17.57 -73.68
N LEU A 647 152.03 -16.54 -73.12
CA LEU A 647 151.55 -16.17 -71.62
C LEU A 647 150.04 -15.60 -71.07
N THR A 648 149.77 -14.88 -69.84
CA THR A 648 148.45 -14.61 -68.94
C THR A 648 148.06 -13.14 -68.24
N VAL A 649 147.16 -12.62 -67.24
CA VAL A 649 146.09 -12.84 -66.06
C VAL A 649 145.23 -11.55 -65.37
N SER A 650 144.17 -11.55 -64.40
CA SER A 650 143.31 -10.36 -63.71
C SER A 650 142.19 -10.47 -62.47
N MET A 651 141.58 -9.40 -61.70
CA MET A 651 140.49 -9.39 -60.50
C MET A 651 139.70 -8.06 -59.85
N ALA A 652 138.54 -8.03 -58.98
CA ALA A 652 137.79 -6.85 -58.17
C ALA A 652 136.47 -7.02 -57.14
N ALA A 653 135.88 -6.05 -56.25
CA ALA A 653 134.57 -6.07 -55.31
C ALA A 653 133.91 -4.81 -54.38
N PRO A 654 132.60 -4.73 -53.78
CA PRO A 654 131.77 -3.65 -52.92
C PRO A 654 130.71 -4.04 -51.68
N GLU A 655 129.64 -3.42 -50.93
CA GLU A 655 128.94 -2.13 -50.24
C GLU A 655 127.52 -2.44 -49.39
N GLY A 656 126.53 -1.79 -48.55
CA GLY A 656 125.92 -0.57 -47.72
C GLY A 656 124.42 -0.81 -46.98
N GLU A 657 123.44 -0.15 -46.17
CA GLU A 657 122.93 1.00 -45.18
C GLU A 657 121.46 0.72 -44.38
N GLU A 658 120.44 1.38 -43.58
CA GLU A 658 119.80 2.66 -42.88
C GLU A 658 118.46 2.48 -41.85
N GLU A 659 117.86 3.41 -40.92
CA GLU A 659 116.41 3.42 -40.21
C GLU A 659 115.77 4.57 -39.14
N LYS A 660 114.41 4.72 -38.69
CA LYS A 660 113.66 5.79 -37.75
C LYS A 660 112.07 5.75 -37.18
N SER A 661 111.49 6.51 -36.11
CA SER A 661 109.96 6.57 -35.58
C SER A 661 109.32 7.63 -34.45
N GLN A 662 107.94 7.78 -34.04
CA GLN A 662 107.21 8.70 -32.95
C GLN A 662 105.60 8.63 -32.43
N ALA A 663 104.92 9.49 -31.51
CA ALA A 663 103.46 9.42 -30.84
C ALA A 663 102.62 10.66 -30.06
N TYR A 664 101.30 10.61 -29.49
CA TYR A 664 100.38 11.74 -28.81
C TYR A 664 99.01 11.50 -27.85
N PHE A 665 98.16 12.48 -27.23
CA PHE A 665 96.90 12.37 -26.25
C PHE A 665 95.84 13.60 -25.79
N ILE A 666 94.63 13.49 -25.01
CA ILE A 666 93.77 14.46 -24.01
C ILE A 666 92.12 14.79 -24.01
N ILE A 667 91.29 15.11 -22.87
CA ILE A 667 89.96 15.98 -22.61
C ILE A 667 88.87 15.82 -21.41
N LYS A 668 88.51 14.65 -20.82
CA LYS A 668 87.16 14.33 -20.21
C LYS A 668 86.61 15.00 -18.90
N ALA A 669 87.35 15.80 -18.14
CA ALA A 669 87.05 16.04 -16.69
C ALA A 669 86.05 17.18 -16.31
N ALA A 670 85.31 17.78 -17.25
CA ALA A 670 84.68 19.08 -17.03
C ALA A 670 83.17 19.09 -16.63
N GLN A 671 82.41 18.03 -16.93
CA GLN A 671 80.93 18.14 -16.99
C GLN A 671 80.18 17.86 -15.68
N GLU A 672 80.73 17.08 -14.76
CA GLU A 672 80.03 16.65 -13.52
C GLU A 672 79.91 17.75 -12.43
N LYS A 673 80.21 19.03 -12.77
CA LYS A 673 80.33 20.11 -11.79
C LYS A 673 79.14 21.09 -11.72
N GLU A 674 78.36 21.24 -12.79
CA GLU A 674 77.26 22.24 -12.82
C GLU A 674 75.97 21.74 -12.14
N GLU A 675 75.64 20.45 -12.24
CA GLU A 675 74.34 19.91 -11.81
C GLU A 675 74.08 20.06 -10.29
N LEU A 676 75.13 20.11 -9.48
CA LEU A 676 75.03 20.28 -8.02
C LEU A 676 74.74 21.72 -7.57
N GLN A 677 74.86 22.72 -8.45
CA GLN A 677 74.73 24.12 -8.05
C GLN A 677 73.27 24.62 -8.07
N HIS A 678 72.41 24.06 -8.92
CA HIS A 678 71.01 24.50 -9.05
C HIS A 678 70.09 24.15 -7.86
N GLN A 679 70.51 23.25 -6.95
CA GLN A 679 69.68 22.82 -5.81
C GLN A 679 69.82 23.71 -4.56
N GLY A 680 70.72 24.70 -4.56
CA GLY A 680 70.88 25.64 -3.44
C GLY A 680 69.81 26.74 -3.38
N ASP A 681 69.52 27.37 -4.51
CA ASP A 681 68.77 28.64 -4.56
C ASP A 681 67.29 28.52 -4.13
N GLU A 682 66.69 27.33 -4.22
CA GLU A 682 65.29 27.10 -3.81
C GLU A 682 65.05 27.06 -2.29
N LEU A 683 66.11 26.96 -1.48
CA LEU A 683 66.00 26.87 -0.02
C LEU A 683 66.03 28.26 0.65
N ASP A 684 66.92 29.16 0.21
CA ASP A 684 67.02 30.53 0.75
C ASP A 684 65.74 31.35 0.55
N ALA A 685 64.99 31.07 -0.53
CA ALA A 685 63.70 31.71 -0.81
C ALA A 685 62.63 31.47 0.30
N LYS A 686 62.77 30.40 1.10
CA LYS A 686 61.79 30.05 2.14
C LYS A 686 62.07 30.74 3.49
N ILE A 687 63.34 31.06 3.79
CA ILE A 687 63.75 31.65 5.08
C ILE A 687 63.17 33.06 5.25
N ARG A 688 63.30 33.92 4.23
CA ARG A 688 62.89 35.35 4.25
C ARG A 688 61.39 35.60 4.44
N LYS A 689 60.53 34.58 4.42
CA LYS A 689 59.10 34.71 4.78
C LYS A 689 58.86 34.66 6.30
N LYS A 690 59.62 33.86 7.05
CA LYS A 690 59.33 33.63 8.49
C LYS A 690 59.74 34.79 9.39
N GLU A 691 60.77 35.53 9.01
CA GLU A 691 61.27 36.70 9.77
C GLU A 691 60.23 37.85 9.89
N LYS A 692 59.23 37.91 8.98
CA LYS A 692 58.19 38.94 9.00
C LYS A 692 57.06 38.65 10.00
N GLU A 693 56.84 37.39 10.37
CA GLU A 693 55.74 37.00 11.27
C GLU A 693 56.04 37.35 12.74
N ILE A 694 57.33 37.32 13.14
CA ILE A 694 57.76 37.50 14.53
C ILE A 694 57.47 38.93 15.05
N LYS A 695 57.66 39.97 14.23
CA LYS A 695 57.48 41.38 14.62
C LYS A 695 56.03 41.80 14.92
N ALA A 696 55.04 40.95 14.65
CA ALA A 696 53.63 41.28 14.90
C ALA A 696 53.21 41.04 16.37
N LEU A 697 53.88 40.15 17.10
CA LEU A 697 53.39 39.62 18.38
C LEU A 697 53.84 40.42 19.62
N GLU A 698 54.87 41.27 19.52
CA GLU A 698 55.40 42.00 20.68
C GLU A 698 54.51 43.18 21.13
N ASN A 699 53.70 43.75 20.23
CA ASN A 699 52.97 44.99 20.50
C ASN A 699 51.71 44.83 21.38
N THR A 700 51.08 43.65 21.41
CA THR A 700 49.81 43.45 22.12
C THR A 700 49.94 43.32 23.63
N LEU A 701 51.12 42.94 24.15
CA LEU A 701 51.31 42.58 25.55
C LEU A 701 51.35 43.79 26.51
N LYS A 702 51.63 45.00 26.00
CA LYS A 702 51.81 46.21 26.82
C LYS A 702 50.53 46.80 27.43
N VAL A 703 49.35 46.59 26.84
CA VAL A 703 48.13 47.36 27.15
C VAL A 703 47.40 46.88 28.43
N VAL A 704 47.69 45.67 28.91
CA VAL A 704 46.85 45.00 29.94
C VAL A 704 47.20 45.40 31.39
N ASN A 705 48.43 45.79 31.68
CA ASN A 705 48.92 45.91 33.07
C ASN A 705 48.39 47.12 33.84
N ASP A 706 48.20 48.27 33.19
CA ASP A 706 48.04 49.56 33.89
C ASP A 706 46.69 49.72 34.63
N ARG A 707 45.68 48.91 34.27
CA ARG A 707 44.28 49.11 34.67
C ARG A 707 43.89 48.61 36.07
N ASN A 708 44.80 47.93 36.79
CA ASN A 708 44.48 47.11 37.97
C ASN A 708 44.75 47.80 39.33
N SER A 709 45.29 49.03 39.35
CA SER A 709 45.81 49.67 40.58
C SER A 709 44.77 50.43 41.41
N THR A 710 43.69 50.92 40.79
CA THR A 710 42.87 52.04 41.33
C THR A 710 41.82 51.65 42.37
N TYR A 711 41.44 50.38 42.48
CA TYR A 711 40.15 49.96 43.04
C TYR A 711 40.00 50.00 44.59
N ARG A 712 41.08 50.01 45.36
CA ARG A 712 41.08 49.47 46.75
C ARG A 712 40.76 50.47 47.88
N LYS A 713 40.38 51.72 47.60
CA LYS A 713 40.86 52.85 48.44
C LYS A 713 39.96 53.42 49.55
N ALA A 714 38.73 52.95 49.76
CA ALA A 714 37.93 53.28 50.94
C ALA A 714 36.85 52.23 51.15
N LEU A 715 36.50 51.90 52.40
CA LEU A 715 35.27 51.19 52.76
C LEU A 715 35.06 51.30 54.27
N GLY A 716 33.87 51.65 54.73
CA GLY A 716 33.51 51.77 56.14
C GLY A 716 32.01 52.00 56.32
N LYS A 717 31.44 51.62 57.47
CA LYS A 717 29.98 51.55 57.70
C LYS A 717 29.67 51.77 59.19
N VAL A 718 28.55 52.43 59.52
CA VAL A 718 28.22 52.94 60.88
C VAL A 718 26.82 52.46 61.37
N SER A 719 26.52 52.57 62.68
CA SER A 719 25.32 52.01 63.34
C SER A 719 24.81 52.77 64.60
N GLU A 720 23.69 52.29 65.15
CA GLU A 720 23.31 52.29 66.59
C GLU A 720 23.12 53.61 67.37
N SER A 721 21.99 54.30 67.14
CA SER A 721 21.28 55.05 68.21
C SER A 721 19.74 54.88 68.14
N SER A 722 19.33 53.68 67.74
CA SER A 722 17.96 53.30 67.38
C SER A 722 17.13 52.82 68.59
N PRO A 723 15.78 52.76 68.54
CA PRO A 723 14.93 52.35 69.66
C PRO A 723 15.19 50.94 70.20
N GLU A 724 15.85 50.07 69.42
CA GLU A 724 16.28 48.71 69.81
C GLU A 724 16.94 48.65 71.21
N HIS A 725 17.66 49.70 71.62
CA HIS A 725 18.33 49.73 72.93
C HIS A 725 17.34 49.75 74.11
N GLN A 726 16.12 50.27 73.94
CA GLN A 726 15.08 50.27 74.97
C GLN A 726 14.24 48.97 74.99
N GLU A 727 14.10 48.28 73.85
CA GLU A 727 13.50 46.94 73.82
C GLU A 727 14.45 45.86 74.36
N LYS A 728 15.76 46.00 74.11
CA LYS A 728 16.80 45.15 74.72
C LYS A 728 16.63 45.03 76.24
N LEU A 729 16.35 46.14 76.92
CA LEU A 729 16.17 46.16 78.38
C LEU A 729 14.98 45.31 78.83
N LYS A 730 13.84 45.37 78.13
CA LYS A 730 12.65 44.54 78.46
C LYS A 730 12.91 43.05 78.22
N LEU A 731 13.54 42.72 77.09
CA LEU A 731 13.89 41.34 76.76
C LEU A 731 14.93 40.74 77.73
N GLU A 732 15.82 41.56 78.31
CA GLU A 732 16.72 41.13 79.38
C GLU A 732 16.00 40.83 80.72
N GLU A 733 14.85 41.46 81.00
CA GLU A 733 14.03 41.14 82.18
C GLU A 733 13.24 39.83 81.98
N GLU A 734 12.63 39.62 80.81
CA GLU A 734 11.97 38.36 80.46
C GLU A 734 12.96 37.18 80.46
N ARG A 735 14.20 37.40 79.99
CA ARG A 735 15.26 36.39 80.04
C ARG A 735 15.61 35.98 81.47
N ARG A 736 15.61 36.89 82.44
CA ARG A 736 15.85 36.58 83.86
C ARG A 736 14.74 35.69 84.43
N ALA A 737 13.47 36.00 84.13
CA ALA A 737 12.34 35.17 84.55
C ALA A 737 12.37 33.75 83.94
N ALA A 738 12.88 33.60 82.71
CA ALA A 738 13.13 32.30 82.10
C ALA A 738 14.31 31.55 82.75
N GLU A 739 15.41 32.23 83.04
CA GLU A 739 16.59 31.66 83.71
C GLU A 739 16.25 31.12 85.12
N GLU A 740 15.36 31.77 85.88
CA GLU A 740 14.94 31.29 87.20
C GLU A 740 14.07 30.03 87.10
N LYS A 741 13.11 29.99 86.17
CA LYS A 741 12.31 28.78 85.88
C LYS A 741 13.20 27.60 85.44
N TYR A 742 14.25 27.87 84.68
CA TYR A 742 15.27 26.86 84.32
C TYR A 742 16.09 26.41 85.54
N LYS A 743 16.55 27.34 86.39
CA LYS A 743 17.28 27.03 87.64
C LYS A 743 16.44 26.19 88.61
N TYR A 744 15.12 26.40 88.66
CA TYR A 744 14.18 25.59 89.45
C TYR A 744 14.10 24.14 88.94
N LYS A 745 13.80 23.93 87.64
CA LYS A 745 13.76 22.56 87.07
C LYS A 745 15.12 21.85 87.16
N ARG A 746 16.24 22.58 87.08
CA ARG A 746 17.61 22.06 87.27
C ARG A 746 18.00 21.84 88.76
N ARG A 747 17.06 21.97 89.70
CA ARG A 747 17.17 21.39 91.06
C ARG A 747 16.40 20.07 91.14
N GLN A 748 15.12 20.07 90.72
CA GLN A 748 14.29 18.86 90.70
C GLN A 748 14.93 17.68 89.94
N ILE A 749 15.61 17.95 88.81
CA ILE A 749 16.34 16.91 88.07
C ILE A 749 17.48 16.30 88.90
N ARG A 750 18.22 17.11 89.69
CA ARG A 750 19.31 16.59 90.54
C ARG A 750 18.82 15.83 91.76
N GLU A 751 17.68 16.22 92.34
CA GLU A 751 17.03 15.47 93.41
C GLU A 751 16.59 14.08 92.90
N LEU A 752 16.05 14.00 91.68
CA LEU A 752 15.70 12.74 91.02
C LEU A 752 16.94 11.91 90.63
N ASP A 753 18.01 12.53 90.14
CA ASP A 753 19.28 11.84 89.84
C ASP A 753 19.91 11.25 91.12
N GLU A 754 19.88 11.97 92.24
CA GLU A 754 20.37 11.46 93.54
C GLU A 754 19.55 10.26 94.05
N ASP A 755 18.23 10.27 93.90
CA ASP A 755 17.40 9.11 94.28
C ASP A 755 17.57 7.92 93.31
N ILE A 756 17.82 8.15 92.02
CA ILE A 756 18.21 7.09 91.07
C ILE A 756 19.56 6.46 91.46
N GLU A 757 20.54 7.25 91.86
CA GLU A 757 21.83 6.75 92.33
C GLU A 757 21.70 5.99 93.67
N ARG A 758 20.83 6.41 94.60
CA ARG A 758 20.50 5.64 95.80
C ARG A 758 19.85 4.28 95.47
N VAL A 759 18.97 4.24 94.46
CA VAL A 759 18.36 3.00 93.95
C VAL A 759 19.39 2.10 93.23
N ARG A 760 20.46 2.66 92.65
CA ARG A 760 21.60 1.88 92.13
C ARG A 760 22.47 1.34 93.26
N TYR A 761 22.92 2.16 94.20
CA TYR A 761 23.73 1.75 95.35
C TYR A 761 23.07 0.61 96.15
N THR A 762 21.75 0.69 96.39
CA THR A 762 20.99 -0.37 97.09
C THR A 762 20.74 -1.63 96.25
N LYS A 763 20.99 -1.61 94.93
CA LYS A 763 21.02 -2.80 94.06
C LYS A 763 22.42 -3.41 93.95
N GLU A 764 23.46 -2.60 93.99
CA GLU A 764 24.86 -3.05 94.00
C GLU A 764 25.27 -3.67 95.34
N ILE A 765 24.78 -3.11 96.46
CA ILE A 765 24.90 -3.76 97.79
C ILE A 765 24.20 -5.14 97.81
N ARG A 766 23.14 -5.33 97.01
CA ARG A 766 22.45 -6.62 96.86
C ARG A 766 23.27 -7.64 96.07
N SER A 767 23.85 -7.25 94.93
CA SER A 767 24.69 -8.16 94.14
C SER A 767 25.97 -8.57 94.89
N ALA A 768 26.53 -7.68 95.71
CA ALA A 768 27.71 -7.95 96.53
C ALA A 768 27.47 -8.95 97.69
N LYS A 769 26.25 -9.05 98.24
CA LYS A 769 25.97 -9.80 99.49
C LYS A 769 25.28 -11.16 99.34
N LYS A 770 24.79 -11.54 98.16
CA LYS A 770 24.18 -12.87 97.86
C LYS A 770 23.02 -13.33 98.78
N THR A 771 22.35 -12.41 99.48
CA THR A 771 21.12 -12.71 100.25
C THR A 771 19.90 -12.88 99.33
N LYS A 772 19.01 -13.83 99.63
CA LYS A 772 17.91 -14.25 98.74
C LYS A 772 16.49 -13.78 99.15
N GLU A 773 16.35 -13.02 100.24
CA GLU A 773 15.06 -12.49 100.69
C GLU A 773 14.96 -10.98 100.46
N LYS A 774 13.78 -10.48 100.07
CA LYS A 774 13.47 -9.05 100.06
C LYS A 774 13.52 -8.52 101.50
N THR A 775 14.32 -7.49 101.77
CA THR A 775 14.32 -6.83 103.08
C THR A 775 13.02 -6.04 103.30
N PHE A 776 12.73 -5.71 104.56
CA PHE A 776 11.54 -4.96 104.96
C PHE A 776 11.41 -3.61 104.22
N GLU A 777 12.54 -2.93 104.02
CA GLU A 777 12.65 -1.65 103.32
C GLU A 777 12.21 -1.73 101.85
N GLU A 778 12.45 -2.86 101.17
CA GLU A 778 12.00 -3.06 99.78
C GLU A 778 10.47 -3.15 99.69
N ARG A 779 9.83 -3.79 100.68
CA ARG A 779 8.35 -3.84 100.76
C ARG A 779 7.75 -2.47 101.06
N ASP A 780 8.40 -1.66 101.90
CA ASP A 780 7.92 -0.31 102.20
C ASP A 780 8.09 0.63 100.99
N ILE A 781 9.16 0.49 100.19
CA ILE A 781 9.33 1.22 98.93
C ILE A 781 8.27 0.82 97.89
N GLU A 782 7.97 -0.48 97.73
CA GLU A 782 6.88 -0.94 96.86
C GLU A 782 5.51 -0.39 97.33
N LEU A 783 5.29 -0.28 98.65
CA LEU A 783 4.09 0.33 99.25
C LEU A 783 3.99 1.85 99.03
N ARG A 784 5.11 2.57 99.07
CA ARG A 784 5.16 4.02 98.77
C ARG A 784 4.86 4.28 97.30
N GLN A 785 5.49 3.53 96.39
CA GLN A 785 5.24 3.65 94.95
C GLN A 785 3.77 3.35 94.59
N LEU A 786 3.15 2.36 95.22
CA LEU A 786 1.71 2.11 95.07
C LEU A 786 0.83 3.25 95.62
N LYS A 787 1.20 3.87 96.75
CA LYS A 787 0.49 5.06 97.27
C LYS A 787 0.62 6.28 96.36
N GLU A 788 1.77 6.47 95.72
CA GLU A 788 2.00 7.59 94.81
C GLU A 788 1.30 7.39 93.47
N LEU A 789 1.33 6.18 92.89
CA LEU A 789 0.51 5.83 91.71
C LEU A 789 -0.97 6.12 91.94
N ASN A 790 -1.50 5.75 93.12
CA ASN A 790 -2.88 6.01 93.49
C ASN A 790 -3.17 7.51 93.67
N LYS A 791 -2.23 8.31 94.19
CA LYS A 791 -2.35 9.79 94.19
C LYS A 791 -2.39 10.38 92.77
N THR A 792 -1.55 9.89 91.86
CA THR A 792 -1.50 10.41 90.48
C THR A 792 -2.79 10.11 89.71
N ILE A 793 -3.33 8.89 89.86
CA ILE A 793 -4.62 8.50 89.25
C ILE A 793 -5.77 9.36 89.76
N ASN A 794 -5.86 9.58 91.09
CA ASN A 794 -6.89 10.44 91.67
C ASN A 794 -6.75 11.91 91.23
N LYS A 795 -5.53 12.41 90.99
CA LYS A 795 -5.31 13.76 90.45
C LYS A 795 -5.74 13.88 88.99
N MET A 796 -5.44 12.88 88.15
CA MET A 796 -5.91 12.85 86.75
C MET A 796 -7.43 12.74 86.65
N LEU A 797 -8.08 12.02 87.55
CA LEU A 797 -9.55 11.99 87.64
C LEU A 797 -10.14 13.35 88.01
N LEU A 798 -9.54 14.07 88.95
CA LEU A 798 -9.93 15.44 89.30
C LEU A 798 -9.79 16.40 88.12
N GLU A 799 -8.63 16.40 87.44
CA GLU A 799 -8.38 17.29 86.29
C GLU A 799 -9.32 16.98 85.12
N ALA A 800 -9.63 15.71 84.86
CA ALA A 800 -10.63 15.31 83.85
C ALA A 800 -12.08 15.66 84.24
N MET A 801 -12.40 15.73 85.54
CA MET A 801 -13.72 16.15 86.04
C MET A 801 -13.90 17.67 86.01
N GLU A 802 -12.82 18.46 86.10
CA GLU A 802 -12.87 19.91 85.90
C GLU A 802 -13.02 20.30 84.42
N GLU A 803 -12.46 19.52 83.49
CA GLU A 803 -12.58 19.80 82.04
C GLU A 803 -13.92 19.39 81.41
N ASN A 804 -14.64 18.38 81.93
CA ASN A 804 -15.95 17.96 81.38
C ASN A 804 -16.93 17.40 82.45
N PRO A 805 -18.01 18.13 82.82
CA PRO A 805 -18.88 17.73 83.93
C PRO A 805 -19.81 16.53 83.64
N GLU A 806 -20.15 16.24 82.39
CA GLU A 806 -21.08 15.14 82.06
C GLU A 806 -20.52 13.75 82.45
N LEU A 807 -19.19 13.58 82.38
CA LEU A 807 -18.48 12.36 82.78
C LEU A 807 -18.66 12.00 84.26
N SER A 808 -18.90 12.99 85.12
CA SER A 808 -19.12 12.76 86.57
C SER A 808 -20.34 11.87 86.83
N SER A 809 -21.40 12.00 86.03
CA SER A 809 -22.64 11.23 86.21
C SER A 809 -22.50 9.75 85.81
N LEU A 810 -21.78 9.49 84.71
CA LEU A 810 -21.50 8.14 84.21
C LEU A 810 -20.57 7.37 85.16
N LEU A 811 -19.50 8.02 85.65
CA LEU A 811 -18.59 7.40 86.62
C LEU A 811 -19.30 7.02 87.92
N GLN A 812 -20.18 7.88 88.43
CA GLN A 812 -20.93 7.62 89.66
C GLN A 812 -21.87 6.40 89.51
N MET A 813 -22.62 6.31 88.41
CA MET A 813 -23.49 5.16 88.11
C MET A 813 -22.71 3.84 87.92
N HIS A 814 -21.50 3.91 87.34
CA HIS A 814 -20.63 2.73 87.18
C HIS A 814 -19.98 2.29 88.50
N PHE A 815 -19.66 3.21 89.43
CA PHE A 815 -19.17 2.87 90.76
C PHE A 815 -20.24 2.16 91.61
N GLU A 816 -21.50 2.59 91.55
CA GLU A 816 -22.60 1.91 92.25
C GLU A 816 -22.80 0.48 91.74
N LYS A 817 -22.79 0.25 90.42
CA LYS A 817 -22.87 -1.11 89.85
C LYS A 817 -21.64 -1.98 90.11
N ALA A 818 -20.46 -1.40 90.36
CA ALA A 818 -19.28 -2.16 90.75
C ALA A 818 -19.35 -2.65 92.21
N LEU A 819 -20.05 -1.92 93.07
CA LEU A 819 -20.22 -2.27 94.49
C LEU A 819 -21.18 -3.45 94.72
N GLU A 820 -22.21 -3.64 93.88
CA GLU A 820 -23.10 -4.82 93.97
C GLU A 820 -22.40 -6.14 93.63
N TYR A 821 -21.32 -6.12 92.82
CA TYR A 821 -20.64 -7.33 92.34
C TYR A 821 -19.49 -7.84 93.22
N LEU A 822 -19.14 -7.14 94.32
CA LEU A 822 -18.04 -7.51 95.23
C LEU A 822 -18.47 -7.71 96.69
N LEU A 823 -19.73 -8.09 96.90
CA LEU A 823 -20.27 -8.62 98.17
C LEU A 823 -20.54 -10.14 98.10
N CYS A 824 -19.80 -10.86 97.26
CA CYS A 824 -19.68 -12.31 97.19
C CYS A 824 -18.21 -12.71 96.96
#